data_AF-A0AA88GA50-F1
#
_entry.id   AF-A0AA88GA50-F1
#
_cell.length_a   1.000
_cell.length_b   1.000
_cell.length_c   1.000
_cell.angle_alpha   90.00
_cell.angle_beta   90.00
_cell.angle_gamma   90.00
#
_symmetry.space_group_name_H-M   'P 1'
#
loop_
_entity.id
_entity.type
_entity.pdbx_description
1 polymer ?
#
loop_
_entity_poly.entity_id
_entity_poly.type
_entity_poly.pdbx_seq_one_letter_code
_entity_poly.pdbx_strand_id
1 'polypeptide(L)'
;MKKTHHYGLDDAGMIPEAFELPSKQEVIVLEGNGAVHEVLPQHLLNEEDAKSNVSASSTVSDQEEFEYKPVTNLVEYFSDENNRKQIDVVLHCLAKLEEESSDKTKAVEHNGKFQFLCNILYELDKYELEFYMLQLLNTYMMKAGDGDSHLERYILEICAHSMHFGIKLSWLLDAELYTLENQLAQSPNNIKLKKRAQRGMIFRNLVEKVTINQVVPINYMNDNFLNTSILQVDAEVTSEEPTDEEKSKMTSFVLQNVFSKQRRSNYFNDEHYFVHTLTDLSYRLKAYPPGDIRKHRMKAELERINQTIPYGVYYPLCDSKTKHCRILRVCTDACRVFSTKERVPILCVFEVVQSEHTCNQPENILQFEENPDGEYKIWDCMINKTLDPGQLIRVSSEHSNEPKSTLKKENSSSSIKAPLHEEKRTSIVSNAEPTSHNSPMLEKPIHSKSTSELPILHIPNLNNDEFVLIEKSDADKHIEEVAQEMDSVFGESFEKIKAKYRTLSPYGSVPGWDLKSVIVKANDDIRQEIFAMQLIKLFAQIFEEEKLPIYIRPYEIIVTSGNCGMLETVRDTVSIDGLKKKFPNFTTLKDYFIRVYGSPTSNTFIRAQTNFVESVVGYSLITYILQIKDRHNGNILLDREGHMIHIDFGFFLGISPGGVKFENSPFKLPQDWVDLMGELFDLHFRPVFYVAYSALRKPRNMNRLLNLVEMMIGANYKCFDNNHANIMRDLRNRFYPNLSDDDFAKTARKLVDDSMDNWFTKKYDQYQYLTNGIL
;
A
#
# COMPACT_ATOMS: atom_id res chain seq x y z
N MET A 1 21.95 25.77 47.38
CA MET A 1 22.73 24.84 48.21
C MET A 1 22.24 23.43 47.92
N LYS A 2 22.70 22.80 46.83
CA LYS A 2 23.77 21.77 46.79
C LYS A 2 23.68 20.71 47.92
N LYS A 3 23.22 19.51 47.55
CA LYS A 3 23.80 18.24 48.02
C LYS A 3 23.90 17.29 46.83
N THR A 4 25.11 17.26 46.28
CA THR A 4 25.66 16.27 45.36
C THR A 4 26.01 15.02 46.15
N HIS A 5 25.58 13.84 45.70
CA HIS A 5 26.20 12.58 46.09
C HIS A 5 27.05 12.08 44.92
N HIS A 6 28.37 12.08 45.13
CA HIS A 6 29.37 11.43 44.30
C HIS A 6 29.48 9.96 44.73
N TYR A 7 29.44 9.06 43.76
CA TYR A 7 30.16 7.78 43.75
C TYR A 7 30.78 7.76 42.34
N GLY A 8 32.10 7.80 42.14
CA GLY A 8 33.12 6.97 42.76
C GLY A 8 33.48 5.90 41.73
N LEU A 9 34.37 6.27 40.79
CA LEU A 9 35.00 5.34 39.85
C LEU A 9 36.06 4.55 40.62
N ASP A 10 35.93 3.23 40.65
CA ASP A 10 36.96 2.34 41.16
C ASP A 10 37.64 1.63 39.97
N ASP A 11 38.94 1.89 39.83
CA ASP A 11 39.87 1.18 38.96
C ASP A 11 40.03 -0.28 39.44
N ALA A 12 39.36 -1.21 38.78
CA ALA A 12 39.76 -2.62 38.75
C ALA A 12 39.18 -3.28 37.50
N GLY A 13 40.02 -3.51 36.50
CA GLY A 13 39.66 -4.25 35.30
C GLY A 13 39.25 -5.68 35.65
N MET A 14 37.96 -5.98 35.48
CA MET A 14 37.47 -7.31 35.13
C MET A 14 36.20 -7.14 34.27
N ILE A 15 36.28 -7.66 33.05
CA ILE A 15 35.18 -7.76 32.09
C ILE A 15 34.31 -8.95 32.51
N PRO A 16 33.01 -8.81 32.79
CA PRO A 16 32.11 -9.95 32.87
C PRO A 16 31.85 -10.49 31.46
N GLU A 17 32.03 -11.79 31.30
CA GLU A 17 31.82 -12.55 30.07
C GLU A 17 30.45 -12.25 29.42
N ALA A 18 30.49 -12.15 28.10
CA ALA A 18 29.35 -11.88 27.24
C ALA A 18 28.22 -12.89 27.44
N PHE A 19 27.00 -12.39 27.59
CA PHE A 19 25.79 -13.17 27.34
C PHE A 19 25.68 -13.40 25.84
N GLU A 20 25.86 -14.63 25.39
CA GLU A 20 25.61 -15.07 24.02
C GLU A 20 24.12 -14.86 23.67
N LEU A 21 23.86 -14.01 22.67
CA LEU A 21 22.59 -13.98 21.95
C LEU A 21 22.46 -15.28 21.14
N PRO A 22 21.31 -15.97 21.13
CA PRO A 22 21.14 -17.18 20.34
C PRO A 22 21.25 -16.85 18.84
N SER A 23 22.20 -17.51 18.19
CA SER A 23 22.49 -17.40 16.76
C SER A 23 21.28 -17.79 15.90
N LYS A 24 21.04 -16.97 14.88
CA LYS A 24 20.10 -17.23 13.79
C LYS A 24 20.47 -18.52 13.06
N GLN A 25 19.44 -19.24 12.61
CA GLN A 25 19.52 -20.41 11.75
C GLN A 25 20.43 -20.17 10.53
N GLU A 26 21.45 -21.01 10.38
CA GLU A 26 22.32 -21.05 9.20
C GLU A 26 21.60 -21.75 8.04
N VAL A 27 21.52 -21.05 6.90
CA VAL A 27 21.33 -21.68 5.59
C VAL A 27 22.69 -22.19 5.15
N ILE A 28 22.84 -23.51 5.06
CA ILE A 28 24.04 -24.16 4.56
C ILE A 28 24.07 -24.03 3.03
N VAL A 29 25.00 -23.24 2.51
CA VAL A 29 25.45 -23.36 1.12
C VAL A 29 26.87 -23.93 1.16
N LEU A 30 27.00 -25.20 0.75
CA LEU A 30 28.29 -25.86 0.56
C LEU A 30 28.84 -25.51 -0.81
N GLU A 31 29.95 -24.78 -0.88
CA GLU A 31 30.88 -24.91 -1.99
C GLU A 31 32.31 -25.10 -1.47
N GLY A 32 32.96 -26.11 -2.04
CA GLY A 32 34.20 -26.69 -1.55
C GLY A 32 35.42 -25.82 -1.87
N ASN A 33 36.03 -25.29 -0.83
CA ASN A 33 37.48 -25.39 -0.55
C ASN A 33 37.78 -24.56 0.70
N GLY A 34 38.02 -25.24 1.82
CA GLY A 34 38.12 -24.63 3.15
C GLY A 34 39.37 -23.77 3.36
N ALA A 35 39.23 -22.45 3.21
CA ALA A 35 40.14 -21.47 3.77
C ALA A 35 39.38 -20.23 4.26
N VAL A 36 39.60 -19.86 5.52
CA VAL A 36 39.06 -18.64 6.17
C VAL A 36 40.17 -17.58 6.20
N HIS A 37 39.90 -16.36 5.74
CA HIS A 37 40.75 -15.19 5.97
C HIS A 37 39.95 -14.06 6.63
N GLU A 38 40.34 -13.72 7.87
CA GLU A 38 39.96 -12.48 8.57
C GLU A 38 40.65 -11.28 7.93
N VAL A 39 39.91 -10.20 7.65
CA VAL A 39 40.50 -8.89 7.31
C VAL A 39 39.83 -7.80 8.15
N LEU A 40 40.55 -7.32 9.15
CA LEU A 40 40.35 -6.05 9.86
C LEU A 40 41.11 -4.94 9.11
N PRO A 41 40.55 -3.72 8.92
CA PRO A 41 41.31 -2.59 8.40
C PRO A 41 42.09 -1.85 9.50
N GLN A 42 43.41 -1.72 9.33
CA GLN A 42 44.31 -0.92 10.18
C GLN A 42 44.59 0.45 9.55
N HIS A 43 43.89 1.52 9.93
CA HIS A 43 44.33 2.90 9.61
C HIS A 43 43.99 3.90 10.73
N LEU A 44 44.67 3.80 11.87
CA LEU A 44 44.82 4.90 12.83
C LEU A 44 46.18 4.67 13.50
N LEU A 45 47.15 5.52 13.17
CA LEU A 45 48.34 5.89 13.94
C LEU A 45 49.29 6.57 12.93
N ASN A 46 49.34 7.90 12.99
CA ASN A 46 50.58 8.68 12.93
C ASN A 46 50.23 10.16 13.14
N GLU A 47 50.54 10.61 14.36
CA GLU A 47 50.80 12.02 14.66
C GLU A 47 52.14 12.43 14.04
N GLU A 48 52.36 13.75 13.97
CA GLU A 48 53.55 14.46 13.45
C GLU A 48 53.47 14.87 11.97
N ASP A 49 52.82 16.02 11.73
CA ASP A 49 53.43 17.13 10.99
C ASP A 49 52.54 18.38 11.06
N ALA A 50 52.74 19.18 12.11
CA ALA A 50 52.04 20.46 12.29
C ALA A 50 52.98 21.53 12.88
N LYS A 51 53.85 22.10 12.04
CA LYS A 51 54.45 23.43 12.27
C LYS A 51 54.80 24.13 10.95
N SER A 52 53.90 25.00 10.47
CA SER A 52 54.22 26.37 10.02
C SER A 52 53.09 26.96 9.17
N ASN A 53 52.26 27.83 9.74
CA ASN A 53 52.18 29.24 9.33
C ASN A 53 50.98 29.93 10.00
N VAL A 54 51.28 31.12 10.49
CA VAL A 54 50.47 31.99 11.33
C VAL A 54 49.73 33.01 10.46
N SER A 55 48.56 33.42 10.99
CA SER A 55 47.82 34.68 10.76
C SER A 55 47.11 34.92 9.42
N ALA A 56 45.78 34.95 9.48
CA ALA A 56 45.01 36.16 9.17
C ALA A 56 43.59 36.03 9.77
N SER A 57 43.17 37.05 10.53
CA SER A 57 41.79 37.22 10.98
C SER A 57 40.92 37.73 9.83
N SER A 58 39.72 37.17 9.64
CA SER A 58 38.63 37.91 9.00
C SER A 58 37.27 37.31 9.36
N THR A 59 36.57 38.04 10.23
CA THR A 59 35.14 38.35 10.21
C THR A 59 34.20 37.47 9.38
N VAL A 60 33.28 36.86 10.12
CA VAL A 60 32.02 36.25 9.69
C VAL A 60 31.11 37.27 9.01
N SER A 61 30.86 37.09 7.72
CA SER A 61 29.59 37.39 7.05
C SER A 61 29.71 36.96 5.60
N ASP A 62 29.00 35.91 5.22
CA ASP A 62 28.27 35.77 3.95
C ASP A 62 27.76 34.33 3.90
N GLN A 63 26.48 34.16 4.27
CA GLN A 63 25.73 32.98 3.88
C GLN A 63 25.54 33.08 2.38
N GLU A 64 26.32 32.31 1.62
CA GLU A 64 25.97 32.03 0.22
C GLU A 64 24.61 31.34 0.20
N GLU A 65 23.56 32.13 -0.05
CA GLU A 65 22.25 31.65 -0.43
C GLU A 65 22.43 30.95 -1.78
N PHE A 66 22.58 29.63 -1.75
CA PHE A 66 22.88 28.83 -2.94
C PHE A 66 21.67 28.85 -3.88
N GLU A 67 21.75 29.67 -4.92
CA GLU A 67 20.85 29.67 -6.06
C GLU A 67 21.07 28.38 -6.88
N TYR A 68 20.02 27.56 -6.98
CA TYR A 68 20.02 26.29 -7.70
C TYR A 68 20.44 26.48 -9.17
N LYS A 69 21.49 25.78 -9.61
CA LYS A 69 21.90 25.73 -11.02
C LYS A 69 21.33 24.45 -11.67
N PRO A 70 20.54 24.53 -12.74
CA PRO A 70 20.07 23.35 -13.47
C PRO A 70 21.26 22.51 -13.99
N VAL A 71 21.06 21.20 -14.17
CA VAL A 71 22.06 20.31 -14.79
C VAL A 71 22.23 20.74 -16.26
N THR A 72 23.16 21.67 -16.51
CA THR A 72 23.37 22.25 -17.84
C THR A 72 24.18 21.32 -18.76
N ASN A 73 25.04 20.47 -18.18
CA ASN A 73 25.91 19.55 -18.90
C ASN A 73 25.57 18.08 -18.61
N LEU A 74 24.58 17.54 -19.32
CA LEU A 74 24.20 16.12 -19.21
C LEU A 74 25.34 15.16 -19.58
N VAL A 75 26.25 15.56 -20.46
CA VAL A 75 27.38 14.71 -20.89
C VAL A 75 28.33 14.46 -19.73
N GLU A 76 28.70 15.51 -19.00
CA GLU A 76 29.55 15.42 -17.81
C GLU A 76 28.82 14.69 -16.67
N TYR A 77 27.54 15.01 -16.44
CA TYR A 77 26.74 14.40 -15.38
C TYR A 77 26.54 12.89 -15.58
N PHE A 78 26.29 12.46 -16.81
CA PHE A 78 26.20 11.05 -17.19
C PHE A 78 27.55 10.47 -17.64
N SER A 79 28.68 11.15 -17.45
CA SER A 79 29.99 10.49 -17.63
C SER A 79 30.21 9.41 -16.58
N ASP A 80 29.53 9.51 -15.43
CA ASP A 80 29.43 8.45 -14.42
C ASP A 80 28.38 7.41 -14.84
N GLU A 81 28.83 6.17 -15.08
CA GLU A 81 27.95 5.04 -15.38
C GLU A 81 26.93 4.76 -14.28
N ASN A 82 27.24 5.06 -13.01
CA ASN A 82 26.33 4.83 -11.90
C ASN A 82 25.09 5.71 -12.01
N ASN A 83 25.22 6.94 -12.53
CA ASN A 83 24.08 7.84 -12.74
C ASN A 83 23.19 7.35 -13.89
N ARG A 84 23.77 6.78 -14.95
CA ARG A 84 23.00 6.25 -16.10
C ARG A 84 22.12 5.06 -15.73
N LYS A 85 22.54 4.28 -14.73
CA LYS A 85 21.82 3.09 -14.25
C LYS A 85 20.71 3.40 -13.25
N GLN A 86 20.57 4.65 -12.81
CA GLN A 86 19.58 5.07 -11.81
C GLN A 86 18.36 5.71 -12.47
N ILE A 87 17.21 5.03 -12.41
CA ILE A 87 15.94 5.49 -13.01
C ILE A 87 15.53 6.86 -12.44
N ASP A 88 15.63 7.07 -11.12
CA ASP A 88 15.25 8.34 -10.50
C ASP A 88 16.07 9.52 -11.02
N VAL A 89 17.36 9.30 -11.27
CA VAL A 89 18.28 10.32 -11.79
C VAL A 89 17.92 10.69 -13.23
N VAL A 90 17.68 9.70 -14.08
CA VAL A 90 17.29 9.91 -15.49
C VAL A 90 15.93 10.61 -15.57
N LEU A 91 14.94 10.16 -14.80
CA LEU A 91 13.61 10.77 -14.74
C LEU A 91 13.64 12.18 -14.16
N HIS A 92 14.46 12.43 -13.14
CA HIS A 92 14.61 13.77 -12.58
C HIS A 92 15.21 14.74 -13.60
N CYS A 93 16.26 14.32 -14.32
CA CYS A 93 16.82 15.09 -15.42
C CYS A 93 15.78 15.36 -16.50
N LEU A 94 15.01 14.34 -16.89
CA LEU A 94 13.89 14.50 -17.83
C LEU A 94 12.92 15.54 -17.32
N ALA A 95 12.42 15.44 -16.09
CA ALA A 95 11.47 16.38 -15.50
C ALA A 95 12.00 17.82 -15.45
N LYS A 96 13.31 18.00 -15.22
CA LYS A 96 13.96 19.31 -15.09
C LYS A 96 14.37 19.98 -16.38
N LEU A 97 14.46 19.24 -17.48
CA LEU A 97 14.72 19.82 -18.79
C LEU A 97 13.61 20.85 -19.13
N GLU A 98 13.97 22.14 -19.14
CA GLU A 98 13.05 23.27 -19.35
C GLU A 98 12.35 23.18 -20.71
N GLU A 99 11.06 23.50 -20.74
CA GLU A 99 10.31 23.66 -21.98
C GLU A 99 10.86 24.79 -22.86
N GLU A 100 10.93 24.49 -24.16
CA GLU A 100 10.94 25.42 -25.29
C GLU A 100 11.58 26.79 -25.07
N SER A 101 12.85 26.90 -25.47
CA SER A 101 13.38 28.21 -25.84
C SER A 101 12.69 28.71 -27.10
N SER A 102 12.33 29.99 -27.15
CA SER A 102 11.89 30.67 -28.38
C SER A 102 12.97 30.68 -29.48
N ASP A 103 14.21 30.36 -29.10
CA ASP A 103 15.33 30.11 -30.00
C ASP A 103 15.28 28.67 -30.55
N LYS A 104 15.07 28.55 -31.87
CA LYS A 104 15.01 27.28 -32.60
C LYS A 104 16.25 26.40 -32.39
N THR A 105 17.43 27.00 -32.21
CA THR A 105 18.69 26.25 -32.03
C THR A 105 18.71 25.54 -30.69
N LYS A 106 18.30 26.26 -29.63
CA LYS A 106 18.17 25.71 -28.28
C LYS A 106 17.05 24.69 -28.19
N ALA A 107 15.97 24.86 -28.96
CA ALA A 107 14.90 23.87 -29.05
C ALA A 107 15.38 22.54 -29.67
N VAL A 108 16.21 22.58 -30.73
CA VAL A 108 16.80 21.37 -31.33
C VAL A 108 17.75 20.67 -30.36
N GLU A 109 18.63 21.42 -29.68
CA GLU A 109 19.53 20.87 -28.67
C GLU A 109 18.76 20.25 -27.50
N HIS A 110 17.71 20.93 -27.03
CA HIS A 110 16.82 20.43 -25.98
C HIS A 110 16.13 19.12 -26.38
N ASN A 111 15.58 19.05 -27.59
CA ASN A 111 14.93 17.84 -28.09
C ASN A 111 15.93 16.68 -28.24
N GLY A 112 17.17 16.96 -28.67
CA GLY A 112 18.24 15.97 -28.69
C GLY A 112 18.59 15.43 -27.30
N LYS A 113 18.69 16.30 -26.29
CA LYS A 113 18.90 15.91 -24.88
C LYS A 113 17.75 15.09 -24.32
N PHE A 114 16.51 15.52 -24.58
CA PHE A 114 15.31 14.81 -24.15
C PHE A 114 15.24 13.41 -24.77
N GLN A 115 15.56 13.30 -26.07
CA GLN A 115 15.58 12.02 -26.75
C GLN A 115 16.69 11.09 -26.24
N PHE A 116 17.89 11.63 -25.98
CA PHE A 116 18.97 10.87 -25.37
C PHE A 116 18.57 10.26 -24.03
N LEU A 117 17.94 11.05 -23.15
CA LEU A 117 17.47 10.53 -21.85
C LEU A 117 16.35 9.49 -22.00
N CYS A 118 15.42 9.68 -22.94
CA CYS A 118 14.39 8.67 -23.22
C CYS A 118 15.00 7.36 -23.73
N ASN A 119 16.07 7.42 -24.54
CA ASN A 119 16.77 6.22 -24.99
C ASN A 119 17.43 5.46 -23.83
N ILE A 120 17.99 6.17 -22.84
CA ILE A 120 18.53 5.52 -21.63
C ILE A 120 17.44 4.74 -20.89
N LEU A 121 16.19 5.23 -20.85
CA LEU A 121 15.10 4.52 -20.19
C LEU A 121 14.82 3.13 -20.79
N TYR A 122 15.18 2.87 -22.06
CA TYR A 122 15.06 1.54 -22.66
C TYR A 122 16.11 0.55 -22.17
N GLU A 123 17.23 1.03 -21.63
CA GLU A 123 18.32 0.20 -21.09
C GLU A 123 18.08 -0.18 -19.62
N LEU A 124 17.12 0.47 -18.95
CA LEU A 124 16.82 0.29 -17.52
C LEU A 124 15.81 -0.84 -17.27
N ASP A 125 15.76 -1.36 -16.04
CA ASP A 125 14.80 -2.38 -15.66
C ASP A 125 13.37 -1.82 -15.71
N LYS A 126 12.58 -2.31 -16.67
CA LYS A 126 11.18 -1.93 -16.88
C LYS A 126 10.30 -2.24 -15.67
N TYR A 127 10.68 -3.21 -14.83
CA TYR A 127 9.89 -3.53 -13.64
C TYR A 127 10.11 -2.50 -12.53
N GLU A 128 11.33 -1.99 -12.36
CA GLU A 128 11.60 -0.91 -11.41
C GLU A 128 10.89 0.39 -11.81
N LEU A 129 10.61 0.56 -13.11
CA LEU A 129 9.87 1.70 -13.62
C LEU A 129 8.44 1.80 -13.07
N GLU A 130 7.79 0.69 -12.73
CA GLU A 130 6.46 0.69 -12.13
C GLU A 130 6.44 1.50 -10.82
N PHE A 131 7.54 1.44 -10.05
CA PHE A 131 7.70 2.26 -8.84
C PHE A 131 7.62 3.77 -9.16
N TYR A 132 8.09 4.22 -10.33
CA TYR A 132 8.14 5.62 -10.75
C TYR A 132 6.95 6.06 -11.63
N MET A 133 5.88 5.27 -11.69
CA MET A 133 4.70 5.56 -12.54
C MET A 133 4.08 6.94 -12.28
N LEU A 134 4.05 7.39 -11.02
CA LEU A 134 3.57 8.73 -10.64
C LEU A 134 4.43 9.83 -11.28
N GLN A 135 5.75 9.72 -11.21
CA GLN A 135 6.69 10.70 -11.74
C GLN A 135 6.69 10.72 -13.27
N LEU A 136 6.60 9.54 -13.91
CA LEU A 136 6.45 9.43 -15.36
C LEU A 136 5.20 10.15 -15.86
N LEU A 137 4.06 9.86 -15.24
CA LEU A 137 2.80 10.48 -15.58
C LEU A 137 2.83 11.99 -15.35
N ASN A 138 3.32 12.45 -14.20
CA ASN A 138 3.40 13.89 -13.92
C ASN A 138 4.34 14.59 -14.90
N THR A 139 5.50 14.01 -15.19
CA THR A 139 6.47 14.56 -16.17
C THR A 139 5.85 14.68 -17.56
N TYR A 140 5.14 13.64 -18.03
CA TYR A 140 4.42 13.68 -19.29
C TYR A 140 3.32 14.77 -19.31
N MET A 141 2.52 14.84 -18.25
CA MET A 141 1.38 15.76 -18.16
C MET A 141 1.81 17.23 -18.02
N MET A 142 2.99 17.49 -17.46
CA MET A 142 3.50 18.85 -17.23
C MET A 142 4.25 19.43 -18.43
N LYS A 143 4.86 18.60 -19.28
CA LYS A 143 5.69 19.06 -20.40
C LYS A 143 4.87 19.40 -21.66
N ALA A 144 4.29 20.58 -21.74
CA ALA A 144 3.59 21.17 -22.89
C ALA A 144 4.48 21.38 -24.14
N GLY A 145 4.84 20.30 -24.83
CA GLY A 145 5.20 20.32 -26.24
C GLY A 145 4.06 19.73 -27.10
N ASP A 146 3.76 20.37 -28.24
CA ASP A 146 2.80 19.87 -29.22
C ASP A 146 3.43 18.69 -30.02
N GLY A 147 3.13 17.45 -29.62
CA GLY A 147 3.31 16.26 -30.46
C GLY A 147 4.58 15.43 -30.22
N ASP A 148 4.40 14.11 -30.34
CA ASP A 148 5.39 13.03 -30.44
C ASP A 148 6.57 13.15 -29.46
N SER A 149 6.27 13.20 -28.16
CA SER A 149 7.32 13.10 -27.16
C SER A 149 7.81 11.65 -27.13
N HIS A 150 9.11 11.43 -27.29
CA HIS A 150 9.72 10.11 -27.15
C HIS A 150 9.37 9.40 -25.82
N LEU A 151 9.07 10.19 -24.78
CA LEU A 151 8.53 9.71 -23.51
C LEU A 151 7.12 9.10 -23.64
N GLU A 152 6.23 9.72 -24.43
CA GLU A 152 4.90 9.18 -24.74
C GLU A 152 5.03 7.81 -25.40
N ARG A 153 5.85 7.74 -26.45
CA ARG A 153 6.12 6.49 -27.16
C ARG A 153 6.66 5.41 -26.22
N TYR A 154 7.64 5.76 -25.39
CA TYR A 154 8.19 4.84 -24.39
C TYR A 154 7.12 4.30 -23.44
N ILE A 155 6.27 5.17 -22.87
CA ILE A 155 5.20 4.76 -21.96
C ILE A 155 4.17 3.86 -22.69
N LEU A 156 3.80 4.22 -23.93
CA LEU A 156 2.89 3.40 -24.74
C LEU A 156 3.51 2.04 -25.07
N GLU A 157 4.80 1.97 -25.39
CA GLU A 157 5.49 0.71 -25.63
C GLU A 157 5.47 -0.18 -24.38
N ILE A 158 5.61 0.37 -23.18
CA ILE A 158 5.46 -0.41 -21.93
C ILE A 158 4.03 -0.93 -21.77
N CYS A 159 3.02 -0.08 -22.00
CA CYS A 159 1.61 -0.47 -21.93
C CYS A 159 1.28 -1.58 -22.95
N ALA A 160 1.91 -1.58 -24.12
CA ALA A 160 1.76 -2.62 -25.13
C ALA A 160 2.31 -3.98 -24.67
N HIS A 161 3.36 -3.98 -23.82
CA HIS A 161 3.99 -5.20 -23.31
C HIS A 161 3.43 -5.67 -21.96
N SER A 162 2.78 -4.79 -21.20
CA SER A 162 2.23 -5.09 -19.87
C SER A 162 0.82 -4.56 -19.72
N MET A 163 -0.16 -5.47 -19.71
CA MET A 163 -1.54 -5.10 -19.42
C MET A 163 -1.73 -4.62 -17.98
N HIS A 164 -0.97 -5.17 -17.04
CA HIS A 164 -0.97 -4.72 -15.65
C HIS A 164 -0.58 -3.24 -15.54
N PHE A 165 0.54 -2.86 -16.17
CA PHE A 165 1.00 -1.47 -16.19
C PHE A 165 -0.02 -0.56 -16.87
N GLY A 166 -0.57 -0.99 -18.02
CA GLY A 166 -1.60 -0.24 -18.75
C GLY A 166 -2.86 0.03 -17.93
N ILE A 167 -3.36 -0.95 -17.17
CA ILE A 167 -4.53 -0.82 -16.29
C ILE A 167 -4.23 0.10 -15.09
N LYS A 168 -3.05 -0.01 -14.47
CA LYS A 168 -2.69 0.92 -13.38
C LYS A 168 -2.52 2.34 -13.86
N LEU A 169 -1.90 2.53 -15.02
CA LEU A 169 -1.70 3.85 -15.61
C LEU A 169 -3.03 4.48 -16.04
N SER A 170 -3.96 3.72 -16.61
CA SER A 170 -5.29 4.23 -16.96
C SER A 170 -6.05 4.72 -15.73
N TRP A 171 -6.01 3.99 -14.62
CA TRP A 171 -6.60 4.44 -13.36
C TRP A 171 -5.98 5.72 -12.79
N LEU A 172 -4.64 5.83 -12.81
CA LEU A 172 -3.96 7.06 -12.40
C LEU A 172 -4.32 8.24 -13.31
N LEU A 173 -4.42 8.00 -14.63
CA LEU A 173 -4.86 9.00 -15.60
C LEU A 173 -6.30 9.45 -15.35
N ASP A 174 -7.22 8.52 -15.14
CA ASP A 174 -8.61 8.81 -14.81
C ASP A 174 -8.69 9.67 -13.53
N ALA A 175 -7.83 9.40 -12.55
CA ALA A 175 -7.75 10.16 -11.31
C ALA A 175 -7.21 11.60 -11.51
N GLU A 176 -6.13 11.76 -12.28
CA GLU A 176 -5.58 13.08 -12.62
C GLU A 176 -6.55 13.89 -13.49
N LEU A 177 -7.23 13.26 -14.45
CA LEU A 177 -8.22 13.92 -15.31
C LEU A 177 -9.41 14.44 -14.52
N TYR A 178 -9.96 13.64 -13.60
CA TYR A 178 -11.03 14.08 -12.70
C TYR A 178 -10.63 15.34 -11.93
N THR A 179 -9.38 15.42 -11.48
CA THR A 179 -8.87 16.60 -10.76
C THR A 179 -8.72 17.81 -11.69
N LEU A 180 -8.18 17.62 -12.89
CA LEU A 180 -8.04 18.69 -13.88
C LEU A 180 -9.40 19.24 -14.28
N GLU A 181 -10.41 18.39 -14.52
CA GLU A 181 -11.79 18.79 -14.82
C GLU A 181 -12.38 19.68 -13.73
N ASN A 182 -12.19 19.30 -12.46
CA ASN A 182 -12.62 20.12 -11.32
C ASN A 182 -11.92 21.49 -11.27
N GLN A 183 -10.63 21.56 -11.59
CA GLN A 183 -9.90 22.84 -11.68
C GLN A 183 -10.37 23.68 -12.87
N LEU A 184 -10.67 23.05 -14.01
CA LEU A 184 -11.21 23.69 -15.21
C LEU A 184 -12.60 24.29 -14.95
N ALA A 185 -13.44 23.59 -14.19
CA ALA A 185 -14.74 24.11 -13.76
C ALA A 185 -14.60 25.38 -12.90
N GLN A 186 -13.55 25.46 -12.07
CA GLN A 186 -13.25 26.64 -11.24
C GLN A 186 -12.56 27.77 -12.02
N SER A 187 -11.78 27.44 -13.06
CA SER A 187 -10.98 28.39 -13.85
C SER A 187 -11.11 28.14 -15.37
N PRO A 188 -12.29 28.38 -15.96
CA PRO A 188 -12.60 27.97 -17.34
C PRO A 188 -11.82 28.73 -18.41
N ASN A 189 -11.13 29.83 -18.07
CA ASN A 189 -10.32 30.61 -19.02
C ASN A 189 -8.84 30.21 -19.02
N ASN A 190 -8.42 29.26 -18.19
CA ASN A 190 -7.03 28.82 -18.12
C ASN A 190 -6.65 27.96 -19.34
N ILE A 191 -6.02 28.56 -20.34
CA ILE A 191 -5.62 27.90 -21.59
C ILE A 191 -4.63 26.76 -21.35
N LYS A 192 -3.67 26.95 -20.43
CA LYS A 192 -2.67 25.90 -20.10
C LYS A 192 -3.36 24.67 -19.52
N LEU A 193 -4.31 24.89 -18.62
CA LEU A 193 -5.08 23.81 -18.00
C LEU A 193 -5.97 23.07 -19.02
N LYS A 194 -6.59 23.81 -19.95
CA LYS A 194 -7.34 23.21 -21.08
C LYS A 194 -6.46 22.30 -21.94
N LYS A 195 -5.28 22.79 -22.35
CA LYS A 195 -4.32 22.00 -23.14
C LYS A 195 -3.88 20.74 -22.38
N ARG A 196 -3.59 20.86 -21.08
CA ARG A 196 -3.20 19.74 -20.21
C ARG A 196 -4.31 18.68 -20.11
N ALA A 197 -5.56 19.08 -19.89
CA ALA A 197 -6.68 18.16 -19.83
C ALA A 197 -6.95 17.48 -21.19
N GLN A 198 -6.94 18.23 -22.29
CA GLN A 198 -7.11 17.67 -23.64
C GLN A 198 -6.03 16.62 -23.95
N ARG A 199 -4.77 16.92 -23.62
CA ARG A 199 -3.67 15.96 -23.77
C ARG A 199 -3.89 14.70 -22.93
N GLY A 200 -4.21 14.85 -21.65
CA GLY A 200 -4.45 13.71 -20.77
C GLY A 200 -5.60 12.83 -21.27
N MET A 201 -6.68 13.42 -21.80
CA MET A 201 -7.79 12.67 -22.41
C MET A 201 -7.34 11.87 -23.64
N ILE A 202 -6.57 12.49 -24.56
CA ILE A 202 -6.03 11.81 -25.74
C ILE A 202 -5.11 10.66 -25.30
N PHE A 203 -4.21 10.94 -24.36
CA PHE A 203 -3.24 9.97 -23.86
C PHE A 203 -3.92 8.79 -23.16
N ARG A 204 -4.94 9.04 -22.33
CA ARG A 204 -5.74 7.99 -21.69
C ARG A 204 -6.37 7.05 -22.73
N ASN A 205 -6.93 7.60 -23.81
CA ASN A 205 -7.50 6.79 -24.89
C ASN A 205 -6.43 5.99 -25.65
N LEU A 206 -5.22 6.56 -25.82
CA LEU A 206 -4.09 5.85 -26.41
C LEU A 206 -3.62 4.71 -25.50
N VAL A 207 -3.49 4.93 -24.20
CA VAL A 207 -3.11 3.91 -23.22
C VAL A 207 -4.08 2.72 -23.28
N GLU A 208 -5.39 2.95 -23.24
CA GLU A 208 -6.39 1.87 -23.38
C GLU A 208 -6.21 1.11 -24.70
N LYS A 209 -6.14 1.81 -25.83
CA LYS A 209 -6.02 1.18 -27.15
C LYS A 209 -4.75 0.38 -27.30
N VAL A 210 -3.61 0.94 -26.90
CA VAL A 210 -2.30 0.30 -27.02
C VAL A 210 -2.20 -0.90 -26.08
N THR A 211 -2.74 -0.79 -24.87
CA THR A 211 -2.79 -1.91 -23.91
C THR A 211 -3.61 -3.08 -24.47
N ILE A 212 -4.79 -2.81 -25.04
CA ILE A 212 -5.66 -3.85 -25.61
C ILE A 212 -5.10 -4.41 -26.93
N ASN A 213 -4.52 -3.56 -27.77
CA ASN A 213 -3.98 -3.98 -29.07
C ASN A 213 -2.60 -4.65 -28.94
N GLN A 214 -1.86 -4.41 -27.86
CA GLN A 214 -0.46 -4.82 -27.65
C GLN A 214 0.49 -4.36 -28.78
N VAL A 215 0.15 -3.25 -29.43
CA VAL A 215 0.91 -2.68 -30.55
C VAL A 215 0.92 -1.17 -30.43
N VAL A 216 2.09 -0.56 -30.61
CA VAL A 216 2.26 0.89 -30.80
C VAL A 216 2.38 1.18 -32.29
N PRO A 217 1.40 1.84 -32.93
CA PRO A 217 1.45 2.17 -34.35
C PRO A 217 2.59 3.13 -34.68
N ILE A 218 3.11 3.07 -35.89
CA ILE A 218 4.14 4.00 -36.38
C ILE A 218 3.61 5.45 -36.46
N ASN A 219 2.31 5.64 -36.68
CA ASN A 219 1.68 6.96 -36.86
C ASN A 219 0.35 7.07 -36.10
N TYR A 220 0.42 6.95 -34.77
CA TYR A 220 -0.74 6.87 -33.87
C TYR A 220 -1.47 8.22 -33.64
N MET A 221 -0.93 9.31 -34.19
CA MET A 221 -1.51 10.66 -34.17
C MET A 221 -2.56 10.90 -35.27
N ASN A 222 -2.72 9.98 -36.23
CA ASN A 222 -3.73 10.09 -37.28
C ASN A 222 -5.08 9.58 -36.76
N ASP A 223 -6.17 10.34 -36.92
CA ASP A 223 -7.54 10.01 -36.45
C ASP A 223 -8.01 8.61 -36.87
N ASN A 224 -7.44 8.06 -37.95
CA ASN A 224 -7.68 6.69 -38.38
C ASN A 224 -7.33 5.66 -37.30
N PHE A 225 -6.27 5.82 -36.50
CA PHE A 225 -5.93 4.87 -35.41
C PHE A 225 -6.94 4.90 -34.28
N LEU A 226 -7.46 6.09 -33.95
CA LEU A 226 -8.54 6.20 -32.97
C LEU A 226 -9.80 5.45 -33.45
N ASN A 227 -9.98 5.26 -34.76
CA ASN A 227 -11.11 4.57 -35.38
C ASN A 227 -10.76 3.17 -35.94
N THR A 228 -9.53 2.67 -35.79
CA THR A 228 -9.11 1.44 -36.48
C THR A 228 -9.68 0.21 -35.77
N SER A 229 -10.72 -0.34 -36.39
CA SER A 229 -11.24 -1.66 -36.05
C SER A 229 -10.43 -2.75 -36.76
N ILE A 230 -9.85 -3.62 -35.94
CA ILE A 230 -9.62 -5.07 -36.16
C ILE A 230 -8.59 -5.53 -37.20
N LEU A 231 -8.21 -4.83 -38.28
CA LEU A 231 -7.34 -5.44 -39.31
C LEU A 231 -6.26 -4.50 -39.87
N GLN A 232 -5.03 -4.63 -39.39
CA GLN A 232 -3.84 -4.43 -40.21
C GLN A 232 -3.03 -5.71 -40.15
N VAL A 233 -3.37 -6.63 -41.05
CA VAL A 233 -2.46 -7.70 -41.43
C VAL A 233 -1.59 -7.09 -42.51
N ASP A 234 -0.30 -6.93 -42.25
CA ASP A 234 0.70 -6.70 -43.29
C ASP A 234 0.80 -7.98 -44.12
N ALA A 235 -0.19 -8.20 -44.99
CA ALA A 235 -0.08 -9.19 -46.05
C ALA A 235 0.75 -8.52 -47.15
N GLU A 236 2.04 -8.86 -47.22
CA GLU A 236 2.79 -8.73 -48.46
C GLU A 236 2.04 -9.55 -49.51
N VAL A 237 1.30 -8.85 -50.38
CA VAL A 237 0.57 -9.47 -51.48
C VAL A 237 1.59 -9.96 -52.49
N THR A 238 2.03 -11.21 -52.33
CA THR A 238 2.63 -11.96 -53.42
C THR A 238 1.52 -12.26 -54.42
N SER A 239 1.81 -12.08 -55.70
CA SER A 239 0.84 -12.08 -56.81
C SER A 239 0.29 -13.46 -57.20
N GLU A 240 0.21 -14.41 -56.27
CA GLU A 240 -0.31 -15.76 -56.50
C GLU A 240 -1.55 -16.01 -55.62
N GLU A 241 -2.60 -16.61 -56.18
CA GLU A 241 -3.81 -16.93 -55.42
C GLU A 241 -3.49 -17.99 -54.35
N PRO A 242 -3.80 -17.73 -53.06
CA PRO A 242 -3.52 -18.68 -51.99
C PRO A 242 -4.34 -19.96 -52.17
N THR A 243 -3.71 -21.10 -51.92
CA THR A 243 -4.34 -22.43 -51.91
C THR A 243 -5.45 -22.49 -50.85
N ASP A 244 -6.41 -23.42 -50.97
CA ASP A 244 -7.51 -23.54 -50.00
C ASP A 244 -7.02 -23.88 -48.58
N GLU A 245 -5.87 -24.55 -48.48
CA GLU A 245 -5.20 -24.83 -47.20
C GLU A 245 -4.58 -23.57 -46.59
N GLU A 246 -3.99 -22.68 -47.42
CA GLU A 246 -3.49 -21.37 -46.99
C GLU A 246 -4.62 -20.42 -46.61
N LYS A 247 -5.76 -20.45 -47.32
CA LYS A 247 -6.98 -19.69 -46.96
C LYS A 247 -7.55 -20.15 -45.62
N SER A 248 -7.59 -21.46 -45.36
CA SER A 248 -8.04 -22.03 -44.08
C SER A 248 -7.09 -21.67 -42.92
N LYS A 249 -5.77 -21.77 -43.13
CA LYS A 249 -4.76 -21.32 -42.16
C LYS A 249 -4.85 -19.82 -41.90
N MET A 250 -5.04 -19.00 -42.93
CA MET A 250 -5.19 -17.55 -42.82
C MET A 250 -6.48 -17.17 -42.09
N THR A 251 -7.59 -17.87 -42.33
CA THR A 251 -8.86 -17.66 -41.63
C THR A 251 -8.73 -18.05 -40.15
N SER A 252 -8.10 -19.18 -39.85
CA SER A 252 -7.85 -19.63 -38.47
C SER A 252 -6.94 -18.64 -37.71
N PHE A 253 -5.88 -18.16 -38.36
CA PHE A 253 -4.98 -17.14 -37.81
C PHE A 253 -5.69 -15.80 -37.54
N VAL A 254 -6.51 -15.33 -38.48
CA VAL A 254 -7.31 -14.11 -38.30
C VAL A 254 -8.28 -14.28 -37.13
N LEU A 255 -9.01 -15.40 -37.07
CA LEU A 255 -9.92 -15.70 -35.96
C LEU A 255 -9.18 -15.73 -34.62
N GLN A 256 -8.03 -16.40 -34.54
CA GLN A 256 -7.22 -16.46 -33.32
C GLN A 256 -6.78 -15.07 -32.85
N ASN A 257 -6.38 -14.18 -33.76
CA ASN A 257 -6.01 -12.81 -33.44
C ASN A 257 -7.21 -11.96 -32.99
N VAL A 258 -8.36 -12.10 -33.65
CA VAL A 258 -9.61 -11.42 -33.28
C VAL A 258 -10.04 -11.84 -31.87
N PHE A 259 -10.08 -13.14 -31.58
CA PHE A 259 -10.44 -13.65 -30.26
C PHE A 259 -9.43 -13.23 -29.19
N SER A 260 -8.13 -13.21 -29.51
CA SER A 260 -7.09 -12.78 -28.58
C SER A 260 -7.23 -11.31 -28.21
N LYS A 261 -7.51 -10.44 -29.18
CA LYS A 261 -7.83 -9.03 -28.91
C LYS A 261 -9.11 -8.88 -28.09
N GLN A 262 -10.16 -9.63 -28.41
CA GLN A 262 -11.41 -9.61 -27.64
C GLN A 262 -11.18 -10.03 -26.18
N ARG A 263 -10.35 -11.06 -25.93
CA ARG A 263 -9.96 -11.47 -24.56
C ARG A 263 -9.30 -10.32 -23.80
N ARG A 264 -8.31 -9.64 -24.41
CA ARG A 264 -7.62 -8.51 -23.79
C ARG A 264 -8.54 -7.34 -23.52
N SER A 265 -9.45 -7.04 -24.47
CA SER A 265 -10.46 -6.00 -24.28
C SER A 265 -11.41 -6.33 -23.14
N ASN A 266 -11.92 -7.56 -23.07
CA ASN A 266 -12.76 -8.02 -21.96
C ASN A 266 -11.99 -7.93 -20.65
N TYR A 267 -10.76 -8.45 -20.58
CA TYR A 267 -9.93 -8.39 -19.38
C TYR A 267 -9.73 -6.96 -18.86
N PHE A 268 -9.32 -6.04 -19.73
CA PHE A 268 -9.12 -4.64 -19.38
C PHE A 268 -10.43 -4.01 -18.85
N ASN A 269 -11.53 -4.18 -19.59
CA ASN A 269 -12.81 -3.58 -19.25
C ASN A 269 -13.46 -4.19 -18.00
N ASP A 270 -13.36 -5.51 -17.84
CA ASP A 270 -13.92 -6.26 -16.72
C ASP A 270 -13.20 -5.91 -15.41
N GLU A 271 -11.87 -5.75 -15.45
CA GLU A 271 -11.09 -5.31 -14.30
C GLU A 271 -11.50 -3.90 -13.84
N HIS A 272 -11.56 -2.95 -14.78
CA HIS A 272 -12.05 -1.60 -14.50
C HIS A 272 -13.48 -1.62 -13.94
N TYR A 273 -14.37 -2.40 -14.56
CA TYR A 273 -15.77 -2.50 -14.15
C TYR A 273 -15.91 -3.10 -12.74
N PHE A 274 -15.18 -4.16 -12.43
CA PHE A 274 -15.23 -4.81 -11.12
C PHE A 274 -14.75 -3.87 -10.01
N VAL A 275 -13.61 -3.21 -10.20
CA VAL A 275 -13.06 -2.23 -9.26
C VAL A 275 -14.00 -1.03 -9.09
N HIS A 276 -14.58 -0.52 -10.18
CA HIS A 276 -15.59 0.53 -10.13
C HIS A 276 -16.83 0.08 -9.34
N THR A 277 -17.30 -1.16 -9.53
CA THR A 277 -18.48 -1.68 -8.82
C THR A 277 -18.26 -1.74 -7.30
N LEU A 278 -17.05 -2.08 -6.86
CA LEU A 278 -16.68 -2.07 -5.44
C LEU A 278 -16.61 -0.65 -4.85
N THR A 279 -16.01 0.29 -5.58
CA THR A 279 -15.90 1.69 -5.13
C THR A 279 -17.26 2.39 -5.13
N ASP A 280 -18.10 2.16 -6.14
CA ASP A 280 -19.49 2.62 -6.18
C ASP A 280 -20.33 2.04 -5.03
N LEU A 281 -20.13 0.78 -4.66
CA LEU A 281 -20.77 0.22 -3.46
C LEU A 281 -20.38 1.01 -2.20
N SER A 282 -19.09 1.28 -1.99
CA SER A 282 -18.63 2.13 -0.86
C SER A 282 -19.27 3.52 -0.89
N TYR A 283 -19.36 4.14 -2.07
CA TYR A 283 -20.05 5.42 -2.26
C TYR A 283 -21.52 5.36 -1.86
N ARG A 284 -22.29 4.37 -2.38
CA ARG A 284 -23.73 4.23 -2.14
C ARG A 284 -24.07 3.89 -0.70
N LEU A 285 -23.20 3.19 0.02
CA LEU A 285 -23.44 2.85 1.44
C LEU A 285 -23.52 4.09 2.35
N LYS A 286 -23.00 5.24 1.92
CA LYS A 286 -23.13 6.53 2.63
C LYS A 286 -24.58 6.95 2.87
N ALA A 287 -25.48 6.61 1.94
CA ALA A 287 -26.90 6.95 2.06
C ALA A 287 -27.61 6.23 3.23
N TYR A 288 -26.97 5.21 3.82
CA TYR A 288 -27.56 4.40 4.89
C TYR A 288 -26.95 4.75 6.26
N PRO A 289 -27.76 4.73 7.34
CA PRO A 289 -27.27 4.94 8.70
C PRO A 289 -26.16 3.95 9.09
N PRO A 290 -25.16 4.35 9.89
CA PRO A 290 -24.16 3.44 10.44
C PRO A 290 -24.77 2.29 11.26
N GLY A 291 -24.06 1.16 11.34
CA GLY A 291 -24.49 -0.02 12.10
C GLY A 291 -24.99 -1.16 11.22
N ASP A 292 -25.95 -1.92 11.74
CA ASP A 292 -26.38 -3.19 11.12
C ASP A 292 -27.06 -3.02 9.77
N ILE A 293 -27.78 -1.92 9.55
CA ILE A 293 -28.43 -1.62 8.26
C ILE A 293 -27.41 -1.58 7.14
N ARG A 294 -26.32 -0.82 7.35
CA ARG A 294 -25.25 -0.66 6.37
C ARG A 294 -24.51 -1.98 6.12
N LYS A 295 -24.28 -2.76 7.18
CA LYS A 295 -23.68 -4.11 7.10
C LYS A 295 -24.55 -5.07 6.28
N HIS A 296 -25.85 -5.11 6.54
CA HIS A 296 -26.78 -5.97 5.81
C HIS A 296 -26.87 -5.57 4.33
N ARG A 297 -26.93 -4.26 4.03
CA ARG A 297 -26.95 -3.75 2.66
C ARG A 297 -25.68 -4.10 1.91
N MET A 298 -24.50 -3.91 2.53
CA MET A 298 -23.22 -4.30 1.96
C MET A 298 -23.21 -5.78 1.58
N LYS A 299 -23.60 -6.67 2.51
CA LYS A 299 -23.62 -8.12 2.25
C LYS A 299 -24.49 -8.48 1.05
N ALA A 300 -25.72 -7.97 1.00
CA ALA A 300 -26.66 -8.24 -0.10
C ALA A 300 -26.12 -7.77 -1.47
N GLU A 301 -25.40 -6.65 -1.52
CA GLU A 301 -24.80 -6.14 -2.76
C GLU A 301 -23.57 -6.97 -3.17
N LEU A 302 -22.71 -7.36 -2.22
CA LEU A 302 -21.56 -8.23 -2.50
C LEU A 302 -22.01 -9.64 -2.94
N GLU A 303 -23.14 -10.15 -2.44
CA GLU A 303 -23.74 -11.39 -2.92
C GLU A 303 -24.22 -11.29 -4.38
N ARG A 304 -24.74 -10.13 -4.81
CA ARG A 304 -25.03 -9.89 -6.23
C ARG A 304 -23.76 -9.87 -7.06
N ILE A 305 -22.70 -9.22 -6.57
CA ILE A 305 -21.41 -9.19 -7.25
C ILE A 305 -20.86 -10.61 -7.46
N ASN A 306 -20.98 -11.48 -6.46
CA ASN A 306 -20.58 -12.90 -6.57
C ASN A 306 -21.27 -13.66 -7.73
N GLN A 307 -22.46 -13.24 -8.16
CA GLN A 307 -23.17 -13.85 -9.29
C GLN A 307 -22.64 -13.39 -10.65
N THR A 308 -21.88 -12.29 -10.68
CA THR A 308 -21.46 -11.61 -11.90
C THR A 308 -19.96 -11.31 -11.94
N ILE A 309 -19.13 -11.95 -11.09
CA ILE A 309 -17.68 -11.75 -11.12
C ILE A 309 -17.17 -12.21 -12.48
N PRO A 310 -16.56 -11.32 -13.29
CA PRO A 310 -15.99 -11.72 -14.56
C PRO A 310 -14.78 -12.64 -14.37
N TYR A 311 -14.60 -13.58 -15.29
CA TYR A 311 -13.57 -14.62 -15.18
C TYR A 311 -12.12 -14.08 -15.20
N GLY A 312 -11.87 -12.96 -15.87
CA GLY A 312 -10.51 -12.41 -16.00
C GLY A 312 -10.03 -11.62 -14.78
N VAL A 313 -10.93 -11.20 -13.89
CA VAL A 313 -10.62 -10.21 -12.86
C VAL A 313 -9.61 -10.72 -11.84
N TYR A 314 -8.65 -9.88 -11.49
CA TYR A 314 -7.55 -10.23 -10.60
C TYR A 314 -7.47 -9.31 -9.39
N TYR A 315 -6.52 -9.59 -8.51
CA TYR A 315 -6.20 -8.77 -7.36
C TYR A 315 -5.15 -7.73 -7.77
N PRO A 316 -5.52 -6.45 -7.97
CA PRO A 316 -4.66 -5.45 -8.63
C PRO A 316 -3.60 -4.82 -7.71
N LEU A 317 -3.65 -5.08 -6.40
CA LEU A 317 -2.70 -4.58 -5.40
C LEU A 317 -1.45 -5.48 -5.36
N CYS A 318 -0.79 -5.60 -6.50
CA CYS A 318 0.37 -6.45 -6.72
C CYS A 318 1.34 -5.77 -7.70
N ASP A 319 2.57 -6.24 -7.83
CA ASP A 319 3.57 -5.73 -8.79
C ASP A 319 3.53 -6.54 -10.10
N SER A 320 3.94 -5.98 -11.23
CA SER A 320 4.22 -6.66 -12.50
C SER A 320 4.99 -7.99 -12.38
N LYS A 321 5.90 -8.13 -11.39
CA LYS A 321 6.64 -9.39 -11.14
C LYS A 321 5.81 -10.47 -10.45
N THR A 322 4.69 -10.10 -9.83
CA THR A 322 3.88 -11.04 -9.06
C THR A 322 3.08 -11.97 -9.96
N LYS A 323 2.90 -13.21 -9.50
CA LYS A 323 2.00 -14.16 -10.13
C LYS A 323 0.58 -13.61 -10.12
N HIS A 324 -0.10 -13.73 -11.25
CA HIS A 324 -1.47 -13.30 -11.40
C HIS A 324 -2.38 -14.02 -10.38
N CYS A 325 -3.08 -13.25 -9.55
CA CYS A 325 -3.99 -13.76 -8.52
C CYS A 325 -5.43 -13.45 -8.91
N ARG A 326 -6.13 -14.41 -9.50
CA ARG A 326 -7.50 -14.22 -9.97
C ARG A 326 -8.50 -14.26 -8.83
N ILE A 327 -9.48 -13.36 -8.86
CA ILE A 327 -10.58 -13.35 -7.91
C ILE A 327 -11.63 -14.39 -8.32
N LEU A 328 -11.93 -15.32 -7.42
CA LEU A 328 -12.97 -16.34 -7.62
C LEU A 328 -14.29 -15.94 -6.96
N ARG A 329 -14.21 -15.35 -5.77
CA ARG A 329 -15.38 -15.07 -4.93
C ARG A 329 -15.07 -14.00 -3.89
N VAL A 330 -16.06 -13.18 -3.56
CA VAL A 330 -16.07 -12.31 -2.38
C VAL A 330 -16.63 -13.07 -1.17
N CYS A 331 -15.85 -13.18 -0.09
CA CYS A 331 -16.26 -13.73 1.20
C CYS A 331 -17.13 -12.73 1.98
N THR A 332 -18.41 -12.61 1.61
CA THR A 332 -19.33 -11.58 2.14
C THR A 332 -19.44 -11.54 3.66
N ASP A 333 -19.32 -12.69 4.33
CA ASP A 333 -19.35 -12.78 5.79
C ASP A 333 -18.09 -12.26 6.49
N ALA A 334 -16.94 -12.28 5.80
CA ALA A 334 -15.69 -11.73 6.30
C ALA A 334 -15.57 -10.22 6.04
N CYS A 335 -16.35 -9.69 5.10
CA CYS A 335 -16.36 -8.27 4.77
C CYS A 335 -16.91 -7.43 5.93
N ARG A 336 -16.37 -6.22 6.10
CA ARG A 336 -16.77 -5.29 7.18
C ARG A 336 -16.89 -3.88 6.63
N VAL A 337 -17.86 -3.13 7.16
CA VAL A 337 -17.97 -1.68 6.90
C VAL A 337 -17.36 -0.94 8.08
N PHE A 338 -16.45 0.00 7.81
CA PHE A 338 -15.87 0.82 8.86
C PHE A 338 -16.89 1.87 9.36
N SER A 339 -16.78 2.25 10.64
CA SER A 339 -17.76 3.08 11.34
C SER A 339 -17.72 4.58 11.01
N THR A 340 -16.83 5.01 10.10
CA THR A 340 -16.68 6.43 9.77
C THR A 340 -17.94 6.98 9.09
N LYS A 341 -18.42 8.13 9.57
CA LYS A 341 -19.75 8.67 9.24
C LYS A 341 -19.86 9.13 7.78
N GLU A 342 -18.79 9.66 7.18
CA GLU A 342 -18.89 10.39 5.90
C GLU A 342 -18.29 9.70 4.67
N ARG A 343 -17.31 8.78 4.85
CA ARG A 343 -16.54 8.18 3.74
C ARG A 343 -16.71 6.67 3.58
N VAL A 344 -17.35 6.00 4.55
CA VAL A 344 -17.75 4.57 4.52
C VAL A 344 -16.78 3.61 3.81
N PRO A 345 -15.53 3.47 4.27
CA PRO A 345 -14.63 2.45 3.76
C PRO A 345 -15.20 1.04 4.00
N ILE A 346 -14.88 0.12 3.09
CA ILE A 346 -15.27 -1.29 3.18
C ILE A 346 -14.03 -2.16 3.19
N LEU A 347 -13.89 -3.05 4.17
CA LEU A 347 -13.00 -4.19 4.12
C LEU A 347 -13.66 -5.28 3.27
N CYS A 348 -13.10 -5.57 2.11
CA CYS A 348 -13.49 -6.69 1.26
C CYS A 348 -12.47 -7.83 1.39
N VAL A 349 -12.96 -9.08 1.38
CA VAL A 349 -12.13 -10.28 1.45
C VAL A 349 -12.48 -11.17 0.25
N PHE A 350 -11.45 -11.62 -0.47
CA PHE A 350 -11.58 -12.39 -1.71
C PHE A 350 -10.93 -13.76 -1.57
N GLU A 351 -11.63 -14.78 -2.03
CA GLU A 351 -11.02 -16.05 -2.42
C GLU A 351 -10.35 -15.83 -3.77
N VAL A 352 -9.06 -16.18 -3.85
CA VAL A 352 -8.28 -16.05 -5.07
C VAL A 352 -7.62 -17.36 -5.43
N VAL A 353 -7.26 -17.50 -6.70
CA VAL A 353 -6.36 -18.57 -7.17
C VAL A 353 -5.15 -17.93 -7.85
N GLN A 354 -3.97 -18.37 -7.44
CA GLN A 354 -2.71 -17.95 -8.01
C GLN A 354 -2.39 -18.76 -9.25
N SER A 355 -2.07 -18.08 -10.35
CA SER A 355 -1.66 -18.70 -11.62
C SER A 355 -0.15 -18.93 -11.67
N GLU A 356 0.32 -19.73 -12.64
CA GLU A 356 1.74 -19.85 -12.95
C GLU A 356 2.30 -18.64 -13.74
N HIS A 357 1.43 -17.87 -14.39
CA HIS A 357 1.80 -16.69 -15.16
C HIS A 357 1.79 -15.41 -14.31
N THR A 358 2.53 -14.40 -14.75
CA THR A 358 2.51 -13.06 -14.16
C THR A 358 1.30 -12.27 -14.66
N CYS A 359 0.97 -11.17 -14.00
CA CYS A 359 -0.14 -10.29 -14.39
C CYS A 359 0.06 -9.59 -15.75
N ASN A 360 1.25 -9.70 -16.37
CA ASN A 360 1.55 -9.07 -17.67
C ASN A 360 0.92 -9.78 -18.88
N GLN A 361 0.62 -11.08 -18.76
CA GLN A 361 0.14 -11.91 -19.88
C GLN A 361 -1.12 -12.72 -19.50
N PRO A 362 -2.24 -12.06 -19.22
CA PRO A 362 -3.45 -12.73 -18.75
C PRO A 362 -4.20 -13.48 -19.85
N GLU A 363 -3.83 -13.32 -21.14
CA GLU A 363 -4.39 -14.09 -22.25
C GLU A 363 -4.19 -15.61 -22.12
N ASN A 364 -3.24 -16.05 -21.29
CA ASN A 364 -2.94 -17.45 -21.03
C ASN A 364 -3.86 -18.10 -19.99
N ILE A 365 -4.73 -17.32 -19.33
CA ILE A 365 -5.58 -17.77 -18.22
C ILE A 365 -6.86 -18.46 -18.70
N LEU A 366 -7.42 -18.01 -19.81
CA LEU A 366 -8.62 -18.59 -20.41
C LEU A 366 -8.27 -19.13 -21.80
N GLN A 367 -8.27 -20.46 -21.94
CA GLN A 367 -7.98 -21.13 -23.21
C GLN A 367 -9.27 -21.42 -23.96
N PHE A 368 -9.21 -21.36 -25.29
CA PHE A 368 -10.31 -21.83 -26.14
C PHE A 368 -9.96 -23.21 -26.65
N GLU A 369 -10.81 -24.19 -26.34
CA GLU A 369 -10.71 -25.53 -26.90
C GLU A 369 -11.73 -25.66 -28.03
N GLU A 370 -11.24 -26.01 -29.22
CA GLU A 370 -12.08 -26.38 -30.35
C GLU A 370 -12.55 -27.82 -30.15
N ASN A 371 -13.87 -28.02 -30.05
CA ASN A 371 -14.41 -29.38 -30.03
C ASN A 371 -14.27 -30.03 -31.42
N PRO A 372 -14.26 -31.37 -31.50
CA PRO A 372 -14.29 -32.10 -32.77
C PRO A 372 -15.46 -31.71 -33.69
N ASP A 373 -16.53 -31.13 -33.13
CA ASP A 373 -17.74 -30.68 -33.84
C ASP A 373 -17.62 -29.24 -34.39
N GLY A 374 -16.49 -28.54 -34.19
CA GLY A 374 -16.25 -27.17 -34.65
C GLY A 374 -16.82 -26.07 -33.74
N GLU A 375 -17.42 -26.42 -32.59
CA GLU A 375 -17.83 -25.46 -31.55
C GLU A 375 -16.68 -25.16 -30.57
N TYR A 376 -16.35 -23.89 -30.40
CA TYR A 376 -15.36 -23.42 -29.43
C TYR A 376 -15.95 -23.34 -28.02
N LYS A 377 -15.34 -24.02 -27.05
CA LYS A 377 -15.65 -23.87 -25.62
C LYS A 377 -14.51 -23.16 -24.91
N ILE A 378 -14.86 -22.48 -23.82
CA ILE A 378 -13.88 -21.75 -23.01
C ILE A 378 -13.48 -22.65 -21.86
N TRP A 379 -12.20 -22.94 -21.77
CA TRP A 379 -11.62 -23.72 -20.71
C TRP A 379 -10.88 -22.83 -19.73
N ASP A 380 -11.32 -22.91 -18.47
CA ASP A 380 -10.66 -22.29 -17.36
C ASP A 380 -9.57 -23.23 -16.81
N CYS A 381 -8.33 -23.02 -17.23
CA CYS A 381 -7.21 -23.90 -16.87
C CYS A 381 -6.88 -23.84 -15.36
N MET A 382 -7.29 -22.78 -14.66
CA MET A 382 -6.96 -22.60 -13.23
C MET A 382 -7.90 -23.35 -12.29
N ILE A 383 -9.17 -23.50 -12.67
CA ILE A 383 -10.16 -24.26 -11.88
C ILE A 383 -10.67 -25.50 -12.60
N ASN A 384 -10.05 -25.86 -13.73
CA ASN A 384 -10.32 -27.07 -14.53
C ASN A 384 -11.80 -27.19 -14.90
N LYS A 385 -12.38 -26.11 -15.45
CA LYS A 385 -13.82 -25.99 -15.70
C LYS A 385 -14.12 -25.42 -17.09
N THR A 386 -15.06 -26.07 -17.79
CA THR A 386 -15.61 -25.54 -19.04
C THR A 386 -16.66 -24.47 -18.77
N LEU A 387 -16.55 -23.35 -19.47
CA LEU A 387 -17.43 -22.18 -19.37
C LEU A 387 -18.25 -22.05 -20.65
N ASP A 388 -19.47 -21.52 -20.50
CA ASP A 388 -20.38 -21.25 -21.61
C ASP A 388 -19.99 -19.92 -22.30
N PRO A 389 -19.70 -19.89 -23.61
CA PRO A 389 -19.33 -18.67 -24.33
C PRO A 389 -20.34 -17.52 -24.18
N GLY A 390 -21.63 -17.83 -23.98
CA GLY A 390 -22.68 -16.83 -23.79
C GLY A 390 -22.50 -15.95 -22.54
N GLN A 391 -21.66 -16.37 -21.58
CA GLN A 391 -21.36 -15.60 -20.37
C GLN A 391 -20.24 -14.57 -20.55
N LEU A 392 -19.49 -14.61 -21.66
CA LEU A 392 -18.38 -13.69 -21.97
C LEU A 392 -18.73 -12.59 -22.98
N ILE A 393 -19.86 -12.69 -23.67
CA ILE A 393 -20.28 -11.72 -24.70
C ILE A 393 -21.22 -10.69 -24.06
N ARG A 394 -20.64 -9.61 -23.50
CA ARG A 394 -21.35 -8.33 -23.38
C ARG A 394 -21.03 -7.53 -24.62
N VAL A 395 -21.88 -7.60 -25.64
CA VAL A 395 -21.80 -6.67 -26.77
C VAL A 395 -21.98 -5.27 -26.20
N SER A 396 -20.97 -4.42 -26.38
CA SER A 396 -21.02 -2.99 -26.13
C SER A 396 -21.99 -2.36 -27.13
N SER A 397 -23.28 -2.39 -26.81
CA SER A 397 -24.31 -1.66 -27.54
C SER A 397 -25.13 -0.79 -26.58
N GLU A 398 -24.99 0.52 -26.81
CA GLU A 398 -26.00 1.57 -26.65
C GLU A 398 -25.96 2.47 -25.40
N HIS A 399 -25.39 3.65 -25.64
CA HIS A 399 -26.02 4.93 -25.34
C HIS A 399 -27.56 4.85 -25.46
N SER A 400 -28.22 5.25 -24.36
CA SER A 400 -29.54 5.88 -24.32
C SER A 400 -30.38 5.81 -25.61
N ASN A 401 -31.26 4.82 -25.71
CA ASN A 401 -32.52 4.98 -26.40
C ASN A 401 -33.63 4.33 -25.57
N GLU A 402 -34.49 5.18 -25.02
CA GLU A 402 -35.71 4.78 -24.34
C GLU A 402 -36.61 3.95 -25.29
N PRO A 403 -37.19 2.84 -24.83
CA PRO A 403 -38.25 2.20 -25.58
C PRO A 403 -39.55 2.99 -25.40
N LYS A 404 -39.96 3.70 -26.45
CA LYS A 404 -41.34 4.18 -26.62
C LYS A 404 -42.29 2.99 -26.58
N SER A 405 -43.02 2.85 -25.48
CA SER A 405 -44.11 1.90 -25.35
C SER A 405 -45.27 2.30 -26.26
N THR A 406 -45.69 1.35 -27.09
CA THR A 406 -46.79 1.48 -28.03
C THR A 406 -48.10 1.39 -27.26
N LEU A 407 -48.87 2.47 -27.30
CA LEU A 407 -50.25 2.56 -26.84
C LEU A 407 -51.14 1.52 -27.54
N LYS A 408 -51.82 0.69 -26.75
CA LYS A 408 -53.17 0.21 -27.08
C LYS A 408 -54.12 0.64 -25.95
N LYS A 409 -55.18 1.33 -26.37
CA LYS A 409 -56.26 1.91 -25.56
C LYS A 409 -57.25 0.85 -25.08
N GLU A 410 -58.10 1.33 -24.15
CA GLU A 410 -59.45 0.87 -23.73
C GLU A 410 -59.47 0.04 -22.42
N ASN A 411 -60.29 0.31 -21.41
CA ASN A 411 -61.36 1.29 -21.18
C ASN A 411 -61.67 1.44 -19.67
N SER A 412 -62.04 2.66 -19.26
CA SER A 412 -62.97 3.05 -18.17
C SER A 412 -62.88 2.44 -16.75
N SER A 413 -62.65 3.27 -15.73
CA SER A 413 -63.69 3.98 -14.93
C SER A 413 -63.18 4.46 -13.54
N SER A 414 -63.48 5.73 -13.21
CA SER A 414 -63.72 6.33 -11.86
C SER A 414 -62.72 6.08 -10.70
N SER A 415 -62.34 6.99 -9.79
CA SER A 415 -62.68 8.39 -9.49
C SER A 415 -61.83 8.82 -8.28
N ILE A 416 -61.18 9.98 -8.38
CA ILE A 416 -60.86 11.03 -7.38
C ILE A 416 -60.99 10.70 -5.86
N LYS A 417 -59.90 10.88 -5.08
CA LYS A 417 -59.69 11.93 -4.03
C LYS A 417 -58.63 11.54 -2.99
N ALA A 418 -57.64 12.43 -2.81
CA ALA A 418 -56.80 12.59 -1.61
C ALA A 418 -57.54 13.42 -0.54
N PRO A 419 -56.91 13.95 0.52
CA PRO A 419 -56.02 13.40 1.58
C PRO A 419 -56.57 13.77 3.00
N LEU A 420 -55.84 13.53 4.10
CA LEU A 420 -55.68 14.44 5.28
C LEU A 420 -54.95 13.77 6.48
N HIS A 421 -53.93 14.48 7.00
CA HIS A 421 -53.57 14.84 8.42
C HIS A 421 -54.18 14.01 9.59
N GLU A 422 -53.56 13.78 10.76
CA GLU A 422 -52.71 14.63 11.60
C GLU A 422 -52.19 13.86 12.85
N GLU A 423 -51.26 14.50 13.58
CA GLU A 423 -50.53 14.11 14.80
C GLU A 423 -51.36 13.84 16.08
N LYS A 424 -50.83 13.07 17.05
CA LYS A 424 -50.33 13.58 18.37
C LYS A 424 -49.95 12.51 19.42
N ARG A 425 -49.02 12.94 20.28
CA ARG A 425 -48.44 12.39 21.55
C ARG A 425 -49.53 12.08 22.62
N THR A 426 -49.33 11.33 23.72
CA THR A 426 -48.45 11.51 24.94
C THR A 426 -48.79 10.35 25.93
N SER A 427 -47.83 9.60 26.50
CA SER A 427 -47.19 9.70 27.85
C SER A 427 -47.88 9.02 29.08
N ILE A 428 -47.12 8.10 29.72
CA ILE A 428 -46.95 7.76 31.18
C ILE A 428 -48.09 6.99 31.92
N VAL A 429 -47.73 5.89 32.62
CA VAL A 429 -47.94 5.62 34.08
C VAL A 429 -47.38 4.22 34.47
N SER A 430 -46.83 4.18 35.68
CA SER A 430 -46.15 3.13 36.48
C SER A 430 -47.05 2.08 37.18
N ASN A 431 -46.39 1.02 37.70
CA ASN A 431 -46.63 0.24 38.93
C ASN A 431 -47.22 -1.19 38.89
N ALA A 432 -46.50 -2.05 39.65
CA ALA A 432 -46.95 -3.09 40.60
C ALA A 432 -47.16 -4.57 40.14
N GLU A 433 -46.34 -5.43 40.76
CA GLU A 433 -46.36 -6.91 40.91
C GLU A 433 -47.43 -7.39 41.95
N PRO A 434 -47.42 -8.62 42.56
CA PRO A 434 -47.26 -10.04 42.12
C PRO A 434 -48.33 -10.99 42.77
N THR A 435 -48.21 -12.33 42.57
CA THR A 435 -48.30 -13.46 43.58
C THR A 435 -48.73 -14.80 42.91
N SER A 436 -47.90 -15.87 42.91
CA SER A 436 -47.77 -16.99 43.89
C SER A 436 -48.56 -18.26 43.46
N HIS A 437 -48.26 -19.54 43.72
CA HIS A 437 -47.36 -20.29 44.62
C HIS A 437 -47.32 -21.78 44.19
N ASN A 438 -46.20 -22.50 44.34
CA ASN A 438 -46.05 -23.67 45.24
C ASN A 438 -44.76 -24.49 44.98
N SER A 439 -43.99 -24.69 46.06
CA SER A 439 -42.90 -25.68 46.26
C SER A 439 -43.42 -26.76 47.27
N PRO A 440 -42.66 -27.75 47.86
CA PRO A 440 -41.28 -27.58 48.38
C PRO A 440 -40.35 -28.83 48.62
N MET A 441 -39.07 -28.53 48.99
CA MET A 441 -38.09 -29.23 49.89
C MET A 441 -37.42 -30.57 49.44
N LEU A 442 -36.20 -31.01 49.84
CA LEU A 442 -35.17 -30.59 50.83
C LEU A 442 -33.80 -31.31 50.57
N GLU A 443 -32.70 -30.64 50.94
CA GLU A 443 -31.44 -31.13 51.58
C GLU A 443 -30.35 -32.03 50.93
N LYS A 444 -29.09 -31.59 51.16
CA LYS A 444 -27.79 -32.29 51.03
C LYS A 444 -27.42 -33.02 52.34
N PRO A 445 -26.40 -33.91 52.37
CA PRO A 445 -25.17 -33.56 53.09
C PRO A 445 -23.84 -34.10 52.49
N ILE A 446 -22.74 -33.88 53.23
CA ILE A 446 -21.30 -33.75 52.87
C ILE A 446 -20.43 -34.86 53.53
N HIS A 447 -19.16 -35.00 53.09
CA HIS A 447 -17.93 -35.57 53.71
C HIS A 447 -17.59 -37.05 53.39
N SER A 448 -16.33 -37.51 53.21
CA SER A 448 -14.95 -36.98 53.34
C SER A 448 -13.88 -37.99 52.82
N LYS A 449 -12.73 -37.47 52.33
CA LYS A 449 -11.31 -37.91 52.38
C LYS A 449 -10.87 -39.40 52.39
N SER A 450 -9.88 -39.71 51.51
CA SER A 450 -8.47 -40.14 51.78
C SER A 450 -7.93 -41.41 51.06
N THR A 451 -6.78 -41.20 50.39
CA THR A 451 -5.52 -41.99 50.37
C THR A 451 -5.38 -43.35 49.66
N SER A 452 -4.47 -43.32 48.66
CA SER A 452 -3.34 -44.24 48.34
C SER A 452 -3.56 -45.75 48.20
N GLU A 453 -3.15 -46.30 47.06
CA GLU A 453 -1.99 -47.22 46.92
C GLU A 453 -1.89 -47.73 45.45
N LEU A 454 -0.70 -47.64 44.85
CA LEU A 454 -0.27 -48.44 43.70
C LEU A 454 0.09 -49.85 44.23
N PRO A 455 -0.13 -50.97 43.51
CA PRO A 455 0.86 -51.37 42.48
C PRO A 455 0.37 -52.32 41.35
N ILE A 456 1.30 -52.55 40.39
CA ILE A 456 1.60 -53.79 39.63
C ILE A 456 1.60 -53.60 38.11
N LEU A 457 2.81 -53.73 37.55
CA LEU A 457 3.15 -53.88 36.14
C LEU A 457 2.63 -55.20 35.56
N HIS A 458 1.97 -55.13 34.40
CA HIS A 458 1.99 -56.18 33.39
C HIS A 458 1.85 -55.55 31.99
N ILE A 459 2.86 -55.75 31.15
CA ILE A 459 2.85 -55.55 29.68
C ILE A 459 2.99 -56.98 29.08
N PRO A 460 2.53 -57.34 27.86
CA PRO A 460 1.88 -56.58 26.76
C PRO A 460 0.60 -57.24 26.19
N ASN A 461 -0.19 -56.50 25.38
CA ASN A 461 -0.48 -56.93 24.01
C ASN A 461 -1.04 -55.82 23.13
N LEU A 462 -0.60 -55.80 21.87
CA LEU A 462 -1.07 -54.93 20.81
C LEU A 462 -2.53 -55.25 20.44
N ASN A 463 -3.23 -54.22 19.95
CA ASN A 463 -4.58 -54.18 19.36
C ASN A 463 -5.70 -53.93 20.36
N ASN A 464 -6.09 -52.66 20.50
CA ASN A 464 -7.48 -52.22 20.46
C ASN A 464 -7.55 -50.70 20.22
N ASP A 465 -8.42 -50.32 19.28
CA ASP A 465 -8.80 -48.95 18.99
C ASP A 465 -9.50 -48.32 20.20
N GLU A 466 -8.81 -47.39 20.88
CA GLU A 466 -9.43 -46.51 21.86
C GLU A 466 -8.85 -45.11 21.68
N PHE A 467 -9.71 -44.12 21.44
CA PHE A 467 -9.32 -42.72 21.35
C PHE A 467 -8.75 -42.27 22.71
N VAL A 468 -7.43 -42.20 22.81
CA VAL A 468 -6.76 -41.55 23.93
C VAL A 468 -7.00 -40.05 23.80
N LEU A 469 -7.81 -39.49 24.70
CA LEU A 469 -7.77 -38.06 24.99
C LEU A 469 -6.38 -37.77 25.57
N ILE A 470 -5.47 -37.33 24.72
CA ILE A 470 -4.19 -36.79 25.17
C ILE A 470 -4.54 -35.52 25.94
N GLU A 471 -4.44 -35.56 27.27
CA GLU A 471 -4.41 -34.32 28.05
C GLU A 471 -3.23 -33.49 27.55
N LYS A 472 -3.54 -32.34 26.95
CA LYS A 472 -2.55 -31.36 26.52
C LYS A 472 -1.59 -31.08 27.67
N SER A 473 -0.29 -31.09 27.38
CA SER A 473 0.74 -30.80 28.39
C SER A 473 0.50 -29.43 29.01
N ASP A 474 1.01 -29.17 30.21
CA ASP A 474 0.86 -27.85 30.85
C ASP A 474 1.47 -26.72 30.01
N ALA A 475 2.47 -27.03 29.17
CA ALA A 475 3.01 -26.10 28.17
C ALA A 475 2.00 -25.82 27.04
N ASP A 476 1.30 -26.85 26.54
CA ASP A 476 0.28 -26.71 25.49
C ASP A 476 -0.95 -25.95 25.99
N LYS A 477 -1.33 -26.14 27.27
CA LYS A 477 -2.40 -25.37 27.92
C LYS A 477 -2.03 -23.89 28.03
N HIS A 478 -0.80 -23.59 28.46
CA HIS A 478 -0.32 -22.22 28.55
C HIS A 478 -0.25 -21.52 27.18
N ILE A 479 0.22 -22.23 26.14
CA ILE A 479 0.23 -21.71 24.76
C ILE A 479 -1.21 -21.43 24.26
N GLU A 480 -2.16 -22.29 24.60
CA GLU A 480 -3.56 -22.13 24.19
C GLU A 480 -4.26 -20.99 24.95
N GLU A 481 -3.97 -20.80 26.24
CA GLU A 481 -4.44 -19.65 27.03
C GLU A 481 -3.87 -18.32 26.49
N VAL A 482 -2.57 -18.26 26.20
CA VAL A 482 -1.94 -17.08 25.59
C VAL A 482 -2.53 -16.79 24.20
N ALA A 483 -2.76 -17.83 23.39
CA ALA A 483 -3.40 -17.68 22.09
C ALA A 483 -4.86 -17.18 22.19
N GLN A 484 -5.61 -17.63 23.20
CA GLN A 484 -6.97 -17.14 23.46
C GLN A 484 -6.97 -15.67 23.94
N GLU A 485 -6.03 -15.27 24.80
CA GLU A 485 -5.88 -13.87 25.19
C GLU A 485 -5.51 -13.01 23.98
N MET A 486 -4.54 -13.43 23.15
CA MET A 486 -4.20 -12.72 21.90
C MET A 486 -5.41 -12.59 20.97
N ASP A 487 -6.18 -13.65 20.79
CA ASP A 487 -7.37 -13.63 19.93
C ASP A 487 -8.50 -12.76 20.50
N SER A 488 -8.58 -12.59 21.82
CA SER A 488 -9.54 -11.66 22.44
C SER A 488 -9.27 -10.19 22.07
N VAL A 489 -7.99 -9.85 21.83
CA VAL A 489 -7.55 -8.49 21.54
C VAL A 489 -7.51 -8.21 20.05
N PHE A 490 -6.77 -9.03 19.31
CA PHE A 490 -6.56 -8.89 17.86
C PHE A 490 -7.72 -9.46 17.04
N GLY A 491 -8.60 -10.26 17.65
CA GLY A 491 -9.57 -11.09 16.94
C GLY A 491 -8.94 -12.41 16.47
N GLU A 492 -9.66 -13.17 15.65
CA GLU A 492 -9.10 -14.37 14.99
C GLU A 492 -7.98 -13.98 14.02
N SER A 493 -6.87 -14.74 13.98
CA SER A 493 -5.75 -14.44 13.08
C SER A 493 -6.13 -14.60 11.61
N PHE A 494 -5.45 -13.88 10.72
CA PHE A 494 -5.77 -13.98 9.29
C PHE A 494 -5.55 -15.40 8.76
N GLU A 495 -4.57 -16.13 9.29
CA GLU A 495 -4.32 -17.53 8.90
C GLU A 495 -5.44 -18.46 9.38
N LYS A 496 -6.00 -18.26 10.58
CA LYS A 496 -7.18 -19.00 11.05
C LYS A 496 -8.41 -18.69 10.21
N ILE A 497 -8.64 -17.41 9.88
CA ILE A 497 -9.70 -16.99 8.96
C ILE A 497 -9.52 -17.68 7.60
N LYS A 498 -8.30 -17.70 7.05
CA LYS A 498 -7.97 -18.36 5.79
C LYS A 498 -8.26 -19.87 5.85
N ALA A 499 -7.83 -20.57 6.89
CA ALA A 499 -8.12 -21.99 7.08
C ALA A 499 -9.63 -22.28 7.14
N LYS A 500 -10.38 -21.45 7.87
CA LYS A 500 -11.85 -21.53 7.97
C LYS A 500 -12.54 -21.31 6.62
N TYR A 501 -12.15 -20.30 5.86
CA TYR A 501 -12.76 -20.07 4.54
C TYR A 501 -12.33 -21.10 3.51
N ARG A 502 -11.16 -21.73 3.66
CA ARG A 502 -10.73 -22.83 2.81
C ARG A 502 -11.65 -24.04 2.93
N THR A 503 -12.06 -24.40 4.14
CA THR A 503 -12.96 -25.56 4.35
C THR A 503 -14.40 -25.29 3.91
N LEU A 504 -14.85 -24.04 3.99
CA LEU A 504 -16.18 -23.62 3.55
C LEU A 504 -16.28 -23.33 2.04
N SER A 505 -15.14 -23.11 1.39
CA SER A 505 -15.10 -22.69 -0.02
C SER A 505 -15.30 -23.88 -0.97
N PRO A 506 -16.16 -23.74 -2.00
CA PRO A 506 -16.22 -24.68 -3.13
C PRO A 506 -14.89 -24.84 -3.88
N TYR A 507 -14.00 -23.84 -3.76
CA TYR A 507 -12.70 -23.78 -4.44
C TYR A 507 -11.52 -24.08 -3.51
N GLY A 508 -11.76 -24.40 -2.24
CA GLY A 508 -10.70 -24.55 -1.24
C GLY A 508 -9.69 -25.68 -1.51
N SER A 509 -10.08 -26.67 -2.32
CA SER A 509 -9.20 -27.76 -2.77
C SER A 509 -8.33 -27.40 -3.98
N VAL A 510 -8.58 -26.27 -4.64
CA VAL A 510 -7.85 -25.86 -5.85
C VAL A 510 -6.40 -25.51 -5.48
N PRO A 511 -5.39 -26.03 -6.21
CA PRO A 511 -4.00 -25.63 -6.04
C PRO A 511 -3.82 -24.12 -6.24
N GLY A 512 -3.01 -23.47 -5.39
CA GLY A 512 -2.83 -22.02 -5.45
C GLY A 512 -4.00 -21.21 -4.88
N TRP A 513 -5.00 -21.85 -4.27
CA TRP A 513 -6.05 -21.14 -3.52
C TRP A 513 -5.46 -20.32 -2.36
N ASP A 514 -5.88 -19.06 -2.26
CA ASP A 514 -5.47 -18.14 -1.20
C ASP A 514 -6.62 -17.18 -0.84
N LEU A 515 -6.45 -16.44 0.26
CA LEU A 515 -7.36 -15.40 0.69
C LEU A 515 -6.65 -14.04 0.66
N LYS A 516 -7.24 -13.05 -0.02
CA LYS A 516 -6.74 -11.66 -0.05
C LYS A 516 -7.77 -10.72 0.58
N SER A 517 -7.30 -9.59 1.06
CA SER A 517 -8.14 -8.59 1.73
C SER A 517 -7.73 -7.19 1.32
N VAL A 518 -8.72 -6.33 1.14
CA VAL A 518 -8.56 -4.96 0.63
C VAL A 518 -9.48 -4.00 1.37
N ILE A 519 -9.03 -2.77 1.56
CA ILE A 519 -9.88 -1.66 1.98
C ILE A 519 -10.25 -0.87 0.73
N VAL A 520 -11.54 -0.81 0.43
CA VAL A 520 -12.10 0.04 -0.62
C VAL A 520 -12.51 1.37 0.02
N LYS A 521 -11.92 2.47 -0.45
CA LYS A 521 -12.27 3.84 -0.04
C LYS A 521 -12.96 4.55 -1.21
N ALA A 522 -14.09 5.19 -0.94
CA ALA A 522 -14.76 6.10 -1.87
C ALA A 522 -15.01 7.45 -1.20
N ASN A 523 -15.18 8.50 -2.01
CA ASN A 523 -15.25 9.90 -1.54
C ASN A 523 -13.99 10.36 -0.79
N ASP A 524 -12.82 9.86 -1.18
CA ASP A 524 -11.54 10.25 -0.60
C ASP A 524 -10.48 10.39 -1.69
N ASP A 525 -9.74 11.50 -1.66
CA ASP A 525 -8.63 11.72 -2.60
C ASP A 525 -7.38 11.07 -2.02
N ILE A 526 -7.12 9.84 -2.45
CA ILE A 526 -5.99 9.03 -1.97
C ILE A 526 -4.74 9.16 -2.85
N ARG A 527 -4.72 10.07 -3.85
CA ARG A 527 -3.56 10.31 -4.73
C ARG A 527 -2.33 10.78 -3.95
N GLN A 528 -2.57 11.60 -2.93
CA GLN A 528 -1.51 12.02 -2.04
C GLN A 528 -1.02 10.86 -1.15
N GLU A 529 -1.91 9.95 -0.75
CA GLU A 529 -1.57 8.79 0.09
C GLU A 529 -0.69 7.79 -0.66
N ILE A 530 -0.97 7.48 -1.95
CA ILE A 530 -0.10 6.63 -2.78
C ILE A 530 1.30 7.25 -2.95
N PHE A 531 1.40 8.58 -3.09
CA PHE A 531 2.70 9.25 -3.18
C PHE A 531 3.47 9.20 -1.85
N ALA A 532 2.80 9.40 -0.71
CA ALA A 532 3.43 9.20 0.60
C ALA A 532 3.95 7.76 0.77
N MET A 533 3.15 6.79 0.34
CA MET A 533 3.52 5.38 0.42
C MET A 533 4.72 5.03 -0.47
N GLN A 534 4.84 5.63 -1.65
CA GLN A 534 6.02 5.50 -2.51
C GLN A 534 7.29 5.97 -1.78
N LEU A 535 7.24 7.11 -1.08
CA LEU A 535 8.37 7.58 -0.28
C LEU A 535 8.70 6.61 0.86
N ILE A 536 7.68 6.08 1.55
CA ILE A 536 7.86 5.10 2.64
C ILE A 536 8.49 3.80 2.14
N LYS A 537 8.10 3.31 0.96
CA LYS A 537 8.76 2.18 0.30
C LYS A 537 10.24 2.47 0.05
N LEU A 538 10.59 3.69 -0.38
CA LEU A 538 11.99 4.08 -0.55
C LEU A 538 12.76 4.13 0.79
N PHE A 539 12.15 4.59 1.90
CA PHE A 539 12.77 4.49 3.23
C PHE A 539 13.08 3.03 3.58
N ALA A 540 12.14 2.11 3.35
CA ALA A 540 12.33 0.69 3.61
C ALA A 540 13.49 0.11 2.76
N GLN A 541 13.52 0.41 1.46
CA GLN A 541 14.60 0.01 0.56
C GLN A 541 15.96 0.54 1.02
N ILE A 542 16.05 1.83 1.41
CA ILE A 542 17.30 2.42 1.90
C ILE A 542 17.80 1.69 3.15
N PHE A 543 16.91 1.41 4.11
CA PHE A 543 17.32 0.72 5.34
C PHE A 543 17.73 -0.74 5.09
N GLU A 544 17.10 -1.42 4.14
CA GLU A 544 17.49 -2.75 3.69
C GLU A 544 18.86 -2.75 2.99
N GLU A 545 19.08 -1.82 2.05
CA GLU A 545 20.36 -1.63 1.35
C GLU A 545 21.51 -1.33 2.34
N GLU A 546 21.23 -0.57 3.40
CA GLU A 546 22.16 -0.21 4.47
C GLU A 546 22.27 -1.27 5.57
N LYS A 547 21.55 -2.40 5.42
CA LYS A 547 21.53 -3.55 6.33
C LYS A 547 21.18 -3.18 7.78
N LEU A 548 20.25 -2.25 7.95
CA LEU A 548 19.83 -1.78 9.26
C LEU A 548 18.64 -2.60 9.77
N PRO A 549 18.62 -2.96 11.07
CA PRO A 549 17.51 -3.69 11.68
C PRO A 549 16.35 -2.73 11.97
N ILE A 550 15.68 -2.27 10.92
CA ILE A 550 14.57 -1.32 11.01
C ILE A 550 13.36 -1.93 10.34
N TYR A 551 12.26 -1.98 11.07
CA TYR A 551 11.01 -2.49 10.54
C TYR A 551 10.14 -1.35 10.02
N ILE A 552 9.74 -1.45 8.75
CA ILE A 552 8.69 -0.62 8.15
C ILE A 552 7.76 -1.57 7.41
N ARG A 553 6.44 -1.34 7.50
CA ARG A 553 5.45 -2.08 6.70
C ARG A 553 4.79 -1.16 5.68
N PRO A 554 5.40 -0.95 4.49
CA PRO A 554 4.71 -0.33 3.38
C PRO A 554 3.54 -1.22 2.94
N TYR A 555 2.45 -0.65 2.46
CA TYR A 555 1.29 -1.39 1.96
C TYR A 555 0.88 -0.87 0.59
N GLU A 556 0.32 -1.73 -0.26
CA GLU A 556 -0.05 -1.33 -1.62
C GLU A 556 -1.27 -0.40 -1.64
N ILE A 557 -1.26 0.57 -2.57
CA ILE A 557 -2.38 1.48 -2.83
C ILE A 557 -2.55 1.58 -4.34
N ILE A 558 -3.80 1.46 -4.80
CA ILE A 558 -4.18 1.87 -6.16
C ILE A 558 -5.21 2.98 -6.07
N VAL A 559 -4.96 4.06 -6.81
CA VAL A 559 -5.96 5.11 -7.04
C VAL A 559 -6.75 4.70 -8.27
N THR A 560 -8.07 4.67 -8.19
CA THR A 560 -8.92 4.18 -9.30
C THR A 560 -9.74 5.29 -9.94
N SER A 561 -9.85 6.44 -9.26
CA SER A 561 -10.47 7.69 -9.71
C SER A 561 -10.02 8.82 -8.78
N GLY A 562 -10.33 10.08 -9.08
CA GLY A 562 -9.86 11.23 -8.29
C GLY A 562 -10.49 11.34 -6.88
N ASN A 563 -11.42 10.46 -6.54
CA ASN A 563 -12.06 10.38 -5.23
C ASN A 563 -12.26 8.93 -4.73
N CYS A 564 -11.62 7.94 -5.35
CA CYS A 564 -11.77 6.53 -4.98
C CYS A 564 -10.46 5.76 -5.13
N GLY A 565 -10.34 4.68 -4.37
CA GLY A 565 -9.31 3.68 -4.63
C GLY A 565 -9.31 2.55 -3.60
N MET A 566 -8.26 1.74 -3.67
CA MET A 566 -8.15 0.50 -2.91
C MET A 566 -6.78 0.44 -2.23
N LEU A 567 -6.78 -0.06 -0.98
CA LEU A 567 -5.59 -0.15 -0.15
C LEU A 567 -5.45 -1.58 0.37
N GLU A 568 -4.23 -2.10 0.34
CA GLU A 568 -3.91 -3.36 1.01
C GLU A 568 -4.19 -3.22 2.51
N THR A 569 -4.83 -4.23 3.08
CA THR A 569 -5.07 -4.28 4.52
C THR A 569 -3.79 -4.69 5.25
N VAL A 570 -3.42 -3.94 6.29
CA VAL A 570 -2.43 -4.41 7.27
C VAL A 570 -3.10 -5.43 8.19
N ARG A 571 -2.85 -6.72 7.95
CA ARG A 571 -3.51 -7.85 8.65
C ARG A 571 -2.97 -8.00 10.07
N ASP A 572 -3.72 -8.71 10.91
CA ASP A 572 -3.30 -9.08 12.27
C ASP A 572 -2.85 -7.89 13.14
N THR A 573 -3.51 -6.74 12.94
CA THR A 573 -3.24 -5.51 13.67
C THR A 573 -4.45 -4.98 14.43
N VAL A 574 -4.18 -4.19 15.45
CA VAL A 574 -5.18 -3.37 16.16
C VAL A 574 -4.62 -1.96 16.34
N SER A 575 -5.45 -0.93 16.21
CA SER A 575 -5.00 0.43 16.54
C SER A 575 -4.77 0.59 18.04
N ILE A 576 -3.87 1.48 18.46
CA ILE A 576 -3.67 1.79 19.88
C ILE A 576 -4.97 2.28 20.54
N ASP A 577 -5.79 3.05 19.82
CA ASP A 577 -7.14 3.41 20.24
C ASP A 577 -8.04 2.17 20.45
N GLY A 578 -8.03 1.26 19.48
CA GLY A 578 -8.78 0.01 19.54
C GLY A 578 -8.33 -0.87 20.71
N LEU A 579 -7.02 -0.88 20.99
CA LEU A 579 -6.43 -1.59 22.11
C LEU A 579 -6.94 -1.03 23.44
N LYS A 580 -6.83 0.30 23.65
CA LYS A 580 -7.33 0.98 24.86
C LYS A 580 -8.82 0.75 25.11
N LYS A 581 -9.63 0.65 24.06
CA LYS A 581 -11.09 0.43 24.16
C LYS A 581 -11.47 -1.01 24.45
N LYS A 582 -10.79 -1.96 23.82
CA LYS A 582 -11.14 -3.39 23.90
C LYS A 582 -10.48 -4.10 25.07
N PHE A 583 -9.30 -3.66 25.47
CA PHE A 583 -8.53 -4.33 26.51
C PHE A 583 -9.03 -3.91 27.90
N PRO A 584 -9.62 -4.82 28.69
CA PRO A 584 -10.17 -4.48 29.99
C PRO A 584 -9.06 -4.05 30.94
N ASN A 585 -9.29 -2.95 31.67
CA ASN A 585 -8.32 -2.36 32.61
C ASN A 585 -6.98 -1.97 31.97
N PHE A 586 -6.98 -1.52 30.70
CA PHE A 586 -5.78 -0.99 30.06
C PHE A 586 -5.20 0.18 30.86
N THR A 587 -3.95 0.04 31.32
CA THR A 587 -3.20 1.06 32.06
C THR A 587 -2.06 1.62 31.22
N THR A 588 -1.14 0.75 30.79
CA THR A 588 0.07 1.10 30.03
C THR A 588 0.28 0.10 28.90
N LEU A 589 1.00 0.51 27.85
CA LEU A 589 1.41 -0.40 26.78
C LEU A 589 2.37 -1.48 27.32
N LYS A 590 3.18 -1.15 28.33
CA LYS A 590 4.04 -2.13 29.02
C LYS A 590 3.24 -3.24 29.69
N ASP A 591 2.19 -2.90 30.44
CA ASP A 591 1.34 -3.89 31.10
C ASP A 591 0.64 -4.79 30.07
N TYR A 592 0.25 -4.21 28.94
CA TYR A 592 -0.26 -4.98 27.81
C TYR A 592 0.77 -5.97 27.26
N PHE A 593 2.01 -5.54 27.01
CA PHE A 593 3.08 -6.42 26.52
C PHE A 593 3.38 -7.55 27.52
N ILE A 594 3.40 -7.25 28.83
CA ILE A 594 3.63 -8.28 29.86
C ILE A 594 2.50 -9.32 29.86
N ARG A 595 1.25 -8.86 29.70
CA ARG A 595 0.10 -9.76 29.69
C ARG A 595 0.07 -10.64 28.43
N VAL A 596 0.36 -10.08 27.27
CA VAL A 596 0.27 -10.81 25.99
C VAL A 596 1.50 -11.65 25.69
N TYR A 597 2.70 -11.13 25.96
CA TYR A 597 3.96 -11.79 25.59
C TYR A 597 4.65 -12.46 26.79
N GLY A 598 4.12 -12.32 28.00
CA GLY A 598 4.64 -12.91 29.22
C GLY A 598 5.64 -12.03 29.97
N SER A 599 6.38 -12.64 30.90
CA SER A 599 7.36 -11.93 31.74
C SER A 599 8.36 -11.11 30.90
N PRO A 600 8.81 -9.93 31.36
CA PRO A 600 9.87 -9.15 30.70
C PRO A 600 11.16 -9.91 30.39
N THR A 601 11.42 -11.01 31.09
CA THR A 601 12.57 -11.88 30.88
C THR A 601 12.33 -13.00 29.87
N SER A 602 11.11 -13.14 29.34
CA SER A 602 10.76 -14.18 28.38
C SER A 602 11.25 -13.82 26.98
N ASN A 603 11.66 -14.83 26.20
CA ASN A 603 12.10 -14.63 24.82
C ASN A 603 11.02 -14.00 23.93
N THR A 604 9.75 -14.32 24.18
CA THR A 604 8.59 -13.75 23.49
C THR A 604 8.43 -12.26 23.76
N PHE A 605 8.53 -11.85 25.02
CA PHE A 605 8.50 -10.43 25.40
C PHE A 605 9.70 -9.68 24.81
N ILE A 606 10.91 -10.20 24.97
CA ILE A 606 12.14 -9.55 24.47
C ILE A 606 12.05 -9.35 22.96
N ARG A 607 11.63 -10.38 22.21
CA ARG A 607 11.43 -10.27 20.75
C ARG A 607 10.38 -9.21 20.40
N ALA A 608 9.22 -9.22 21.04
CA ALA A 608 8.17 -8.24 20.77
C ALA A 608 8.61 -6.81 21.13
N GLN A 609 9.36 -6.64 22.22
CA GLN A 609 9.93 -5.38 22.65
C GLN A 609 10.98 -4.86 21.66
N THR A 610 11.86 -5.73 21.14
CA THR A 610 12.81 -5.38 20.08
C THR A 610 12.09 -4.96 18.81
N ASN A 611 11.12 -5.74 18.34
CA ASN A 611 10.26 -5.43 17.19
C ASN A 611 9.57 -4.05 17.35
N PHE A 612 9.09 -3.75 18.56
CA PHE A 612 8.54 -2.45 18.88
C PHE A 612 9.58 -1.33 18.73
N VAL A 613 10.79 -1.49 19.28
CA VAL A 613 11.86 -0.49 19.16
C VAL A 613 12.25 -0.26 17.70
N GLU A 614 12.54 -1.31 16.95
CA GLU A 614 13.00 -1.23 15.55
C GLU A 614 11.96 -0.53 14.65
N SER A 615 10.68 -0.83 14.87
CA SER A 615 9.58 -0.18 14.14
C SER A 615 9.36 1.28 14.57
N VAL A 616 9.48 1.60 15.87
CA VAL A 616 9.39 2.99 16.36
C VAL A 616 10.52 3.84 15.78
N VAL A 617 11.74 3.31 15.65
CA VAL A 617 12.85 4.05 14.99
C VAL A 617 12.47 4.42 13.55
N GLY A 618 12.03 3.44 12.75
CA GLY A 618 11.66 3.65 11.36
C GLY A 618 10.58 4.72 11.19
N TYR A 619 9.45 4.56 11.87
CA TYR A 619 8.34 5.51 11.78
C TYR A 619 8.65 6.88 12.42
N SER A 620 9.54 6.97 13.40
CA SER A 620 10.00 8.25 13.95
C SER A 620 10.76 9.08 12.91
N LEU A 621 11.67 8.44 12.16
CA LEU A 621 12.42 9.10 11.09
C LEU A 621 11.53 9.49 9.91
N ILE A 622 10.64 8.57 9.47
CA ILE A 622 9.68 8.83 8.39
C ILE A 622 8.80 10.04 8.73
N THR A 623 8.18 10.04 9.92
CA THR A 623 7.26 11.11 10.32
C THR A 623 7.97 12.44 10.52
N TYR A 624 9.22 12.43 10.98
CA TYR A 624 10.05 13.63 11.09
C TYR A 624 10.45 14.21 9.72
N ILE A 625 11.07 13.40 8.86
CA ILE A 625 11.57 13.85 7.55
C ILE A 625 10.42 14.25 6.63
N LEU A 626 9.33 13.47 6.59
CA LEU A 626 8.17 13.78 5.77
C LEU A 626 7.20 14.76 6.43
N GLN A 627 7.42 15.18 7.68
CA GLN A 627 6.51 16.07 8.43
C GLN A 627 5.06 15.59 8.39
N ILE A 628 4.84 14.32 8.74
CA ILE A 628 3.50 13.73 8.85
C ILE A 628 2.83 14.25 10.12
N LYS A 629 1.58 14.73 10.03
CA LYS A 629 0.91 15.50 11.11
C LYS A 629 -0.27 14.81 11.81
N ASP A 630 -0.92 13.82 11.21
CA ASP A 630 -2.13 13.22 11.79
C ASP A 630 -1.82 11.98 12.67
N ARG A 631 -0.95 12.17 13.68
CA ARG A 631 -0.30 11.08 14.44
C ARG A 631 -1.04 10.74 15.73
N HIS A 632 -2.28 10.32 15.63
CA HIS A 632 -3.11 9.94 16.78
C HIS A 632 -3.21 8.42 16.97
N ASN A 633 -3.67 7.97 18.14
CA ASN A 633 -3.74 6.53 18.48
C ASN A 633 -4.66 5.69 17.57
N GLY A 634 -5.56 6.32 16.82
CA GLY A 634 -6.35 5.67 15.77
C GLY A 634 -5.56 5.31 14.50
N ASN A 635 -4.47 6.03 14.20
CA ASN A 635 -3.63 5.86 13.00
C ASN A 635 -2.36 5.07 13.28
N ILE A 636 -2.18 4.64 14.53
CA ILE A 636 -1.01 3.88 14.98
C ILE A 636 -1.52 2.48 15.31
N LEU A 637 -1.06 1.52 14.53
CA LEU A 637 -1.38 0.11 14.68
C LEU A 637 -0.27 -0.59 15.46
N LEU A 638 -0.65 -1.66 16.15
CA LEU A 638 0.24 -2.66 16.72
C LEU A 638 -0.11 -4.01 16.09
N ASP A 639 0.88 -4.76 15.63
CA ASP A 639 0.69 -6.12 15.14
C ASP A 639 0.86 -7.18 16.24
N ARG A 640 0.56 -8.44 15.92
CA ARG A 640 0.72 -9.59 16.82
C ARG A 640 2.18 -9.89 17.22
N GLU A 641 3.16 -9.34 16.51
CA GLU A 641 4.58 -9.55 16.77
C GLU A 641 5.20 -8.40 17.58
N GLY A 642 4.45 -7.35 17.87
CA GLY A 642 4.89 -6.19 18.65
C GLY A 642 5.35 -5.00 17.82
N HIS A 643 5.28 -5.03 16.48
CA HIS A 643 5.66 -3.89 15.65
C HIS A 643 4.61 -2.77 15.71
N MET A 644 5.09 -1.53 15.78
CA MET A 644 4.28 -0.34 15.57
C MET A 644 4.22 0.00 14.08
N ILE A 645 3.01 0.20 13.55
CA ILE A 645 2.78 0.50 12.13
C ILE A 645 1.93 1.76 12.02
N HIS A 646 2.46 2.82 11.40
CA HIS A 646 1.67 4.01 11.11
C HIS A 646 0.85 3.81 9.83
N ILE A 647 -0.39 4.30 9.82
CA ILE A 647 -1.30 4.31 8.66
C ILE A 647 -1.87 5.71 8.45
N ASP A 648 -2.52 5.93 7.31
CA ASP A 648 -3.15 7.20 6.93
C ASP A 648 -2.15 8.36 6.82
N PHE A 649 -1.46 8.40 5.68
CA PHE A 649 -0.45 9.41 5.37
C PHE A 649 -1.00 10.61 4.59
N GLY A 650 -2.32 10.87 4.71
CA GLY A 650 -3.00 11.93 3.98
C GLY A 650 -2.53 13.36 4.28
N PHE A 651 -1.71 13.56 5.32
CA PHE A 651 -1.18 14.87 5.74
C PHE A 651 0.33 14.81 5.95
N PHE A 652 1.10 15.07 4.89
CA PHE A 652 2.56 15.10 4.92
C PHE A 652 3.14 16.30 4.12
N LEU A 653 4.44 16.55 4.26
CA LEU A 653 5.16 17.77 3.81
C LEU A 653 4.62 19.07 4.42
N GLY A 654 4.11 19.00 5.65
CA GLY A 654 3.74 20.19 6.44
C GLY A 654 2.27 20.63 6.31
N ILE A 655 1.43 19.91 5.56
CA ILE A 655 -0.03 20.07 5.69
C ILE A 655 -0.45 19.56 7.07
N SER A 656 -1.35 20.29 7.73
CA SER A 656 -1.99 19.84 8.96
C SER A 656 -3.50 19.65 8.76
N PRO A 657 -4.11 18.64 9.38
CA PRO A 657 -5.56 18.46 9.34
C PRO A 657 -6.25 19.70 9.91
N GLY A 658 -7.28 20.20 9.21
CA GLY A 658 -8.03 21.39 9.61
C GLY A 658 -7.28 22.73 9.51
N GLY A 659 -6.08 22.77 8.92
CA GLY A 659 -5.33 24.01 8.67
C GLY A 659 -4.67 24.63 9.92
N VAL A 660 -4.81 24.00 11.09
CA VAL A 660 -4.19 24.50 12.32
C VAL A 660 -2.87 23.77 12.58
N LYS A 661 -1.80 24.53 12.78
CA LYS A 661 -0.44 24.02 13.10
C LYS A 661 -0.36 23.51 14.55
N PHE A 662 -1.21 22.56 14.93
CA PHE A 662 -1.26 22.02 16.28
C PHE A 662 -0.07 21.12 16.63
N GLU A 663 0.67 20.62 15.63
CA GLU A 663 1.66 19.58 15.88
C GLU A 663 3.10 20.03 15.55
N ASN A 664 3.78 20.53 16.60
CA ASN A 664 5.19 20.91 16.56
C ASN A 664 6.14 19.84 17.15
N SER A 665 5.61 18.72 17.66
CA SER A 665 6.47 17.60 18.09
C SER A 665 7.21 17.02 16.87
N PRO A 666 8.52 16.74 16.92
CA PRO A 666 9.24 16.17 15.80
C PRO A 666 8.65 14.83 15.35
N PHE A 667 8.45 13.91 16.29
CA PHE A 667 7.69 12.67 16.14
C PHE A 667 6.95 12.32 17.44
N LYS A 668 6.13 11.28 17.42
CA LYS A 668 5.36 10.82 18.58
C LYS A 668 6.20 9.84 19.40
N LEU A 669 6.51 10.21 20.65
CA LEU A 669 7.22 9.34 21.60
C LEU A 669 6.70 9.60 23.04
N PRO A 670 5.50 9.10 23.39
CA PRO A 670 4.95 9.23 24.74
C PRO A 670 5.79 8.48 25.79
N GLN A 671 5.72 8.91 27.05
CA GLN A 671 6.43 8.25 28.16
C GLN A 671 6.09 6.75 28.26
N ASP A 672 4.82 6.38 28.05
CA ASP A 672 4.34 4.99 28.04
C ASP A 672 5.14 4.08 27.08
N TRP A 673 5.58 4.62 25.95
CA TRP A 673 6.40 3.86 24.99
C TRP A 673 7.84 3.73 25.46
N VAL A 674 8.40 4.78 26.06
CA VAL A 674 9.74 4.75 26.66
C VAL A 674 9.79 3.74 27.82
N ASP A 675 8.74 3.70 28.64
CA ASP A 675 8.63 2.76 29.76
C ASP A 675 8.54 1.29 29.30
N LEU A 676 7.90 1.05 28.15
CA LEU A 676 7.90 -0.24 27.46
C LEU A 676 9.29 -0.59 26.94
N MET A 677 10.00 0.35 26.30
CA MET A 677 11.36 0.09 25.79
C MET A 677 12.35 -0.22 26.92
N GLY A 678 12.18 0.41 28.09
CA GLY A 678 13.08 0.20 29.24
C GLY A 678 14.53 0.50 28.86
N GLU A 679 15.44 -0.43 29.20
CA GLU A 679 16.87 -0.28 28.90
C GLU A 679 17.18 -0.24 27.39
N LEU A 680 16.33 -0.84 26.56
CA LEU A 680 16.50 -0.79 25.11
C LEU A 680 16.35 0.63 24.56
N PHE A 681 15.79 1.57 25.31
CA PHE A 681 15.71 2.97 24.87
C PHE A 681 17.11 3.56 24.65
N ASP A 682 18.01 3.39 25.61
CA ASP A 682 19.37 3.92 25.52
C ASP A 682 20.33 2.95 24.83
N LEU A 683 20.12 1.63 24.97
CA LEU A 683 20.99 0.59 24.40
C LEU A 683 20.69 0.29 22.91
N HIS A 684 19.48 0.54 22.45
CA HIS A 684 19.04 0.15 21.09
C HIS A 684 18.36 1.29 20.34
N PHE A 685 17.28 1.88 20.86
CA PHE A 685 16.52 2.93 20.17
C PHE A 685 17.41 4.12 19.79
N ARG A 686 18.13 4.73 20.74
CA ARG A 686 18.99 5.90 20.47
C ARG A 686 20.13 5.59 19.48
N PRO A 687 20.93 4.52 19.64
CA PRO A 687 21.97 4.18 18.67
C PRO A 687 21.41 3.88 17.28
N VAL A 688 20.38 3.04 17.18
CA VAL A 688 19.79 2.66 15.88
C VAL A 688 19.14 3.87 15.21
N PHE A 689 18.47 4.74 15.97
CA PHE A 689 17.94 6.01 15.45
C PHE A 689 19.04 6.88 14.84
N TYR A 690 20.17 7.05 15.52
CA TYR A 690 21.30 7.83 15.00
C TYR A 690 21.89 7.22 13.72
N VAL A 691 22.15 5.90 13.72
CA VAL A 691 22.74 5.22 12.55
C VAL A 691 21.79 5.27 11.35
N ALA A 692 20.49 5.00 11.58
CA ALA A 692 19.44 5.10 10.57
C ALA A 692 19.33 6.50 9.97
N TYR A 693 19.35 7.52 10.83
CA TYR A 693 19.30 8.90 10.37
C TYR A 693 20.56 9.29 9.60
N SER A 694 21.72 8.82 10.03
CA SER A 694 22.99 9.02 9.31
C SER A 694 22.96 8.37 7.93
N ALA A 695 22.38 7.17 7.81
CA ALA A 695 22.18 6.48 6.54
C ALA A 695 21.28 7.28 5.58
N LEU A 696 20.18 7.85 6.08
CA LEU A 696 19.32 8.74 5.29
C LEU A 696 20.02 10.04 4.86
N ARG A 697 20.91 10.57 5.71
CA ARG A 697 21.68 11.80 5.45
C ARG A 697 22.71 11.65 4.33
N LYS A 698 23.16 10.43 4.02
CA LYS A 698 24.12 10.18 2.93
C LYS A 698 23.61 10.82 1.62
N PRO A 699 24.45 11.54 0.86
CA PRO A 699 24.01 12.26 -0.35
C PRO A 699 23.21 11.40 -1.33
N ARG A 700 23.62 10.16 -1.56
CA ARG A 700 22.90 9.19 -2.41
C ARG A 700 21.45 8.97 -1.95
N ASN A 701 21.24 8.66 -0.68
CA ASN A 701 19.92 8.29 -0.14
C ASN A 701 19.01 9.52 -0.02
N MET A 702 19.56 10.64 0.46
CA MET A 702 18.86 11.92 0.53
C MET A 702 18.40 12.36 -0.87
N ASN A 703 19.27 12.31 -1.88
CA ASN A 703 18.94 12.76 -3.24
C ASN A 703 17.84 11.90 -3.86
N ARG A 704 17.81 10.58 -3.65
CA ARG A 704 16.70 9.72 -4.14
C ARG A 704 15.33 10.21 -3.60
N LEU A 705 15.26 10.53 -2.30
CA LEU A 705 14.05 11.08 -1.68
C LEU A 705 13.69 12.47 -2.22
N LEU A 706 14.68 13.37 -2.35
CA LEU A 706 14.47 14.71 -2.89
C LEU A 706 14.01 14.66 -4.36
N ASN A 707 14.61 13.80 -5.18
CA ASN A 707 14.28 13.64 -6.59
C ASN A 707 12.82 13.21 -6.77
N LEU A 708 12.33 12.24 -5.99
CA LEU A 708 10.93 11.80 -6.02
C LEU A 708 9.95 12.93 -5.71
N VAL A 709 10.24 13.73 -4.68
CA VAL A 709 9.40 14.88 -4.28
C VAL A 709 9.45 15.97 -5.34
N GLU A 710 10.62 16.26 -5.86
CA GLU A 710 10.82 17.33 -6.83
C GLU A 710 10.14 17.04 -8.18
N MET A 711 10.18 15.79 -8.65
CA MET A 711 9.48 15.35 -9.86
C MET A 711 7.96 15.43 -9.75
N MET A 712 7.41 15.42 -8.54
CA MET A 712 5.97 15.54 -8.30
C MET A 712 5.50 17.00 -8.11
N ILE A 713 6.43 17.96 -8.08
CA ILE A 713 6.06 19.38 -8.06
C ILE A 713 5.26 19.72 -9.33
N GLY A 714 4.15 20.45 -9.16
CA GLY A 714 3.21 20.75 -10.24
C GLY A 714 2.09 19.72 -10.42
N ALA A 715 2.16 18.58 -9.72
CA ALA A 715 0.98 17.75 -9.47
C ALA A 715 0.02 18.51 -8.56
N ASN A 716 -1.29 18.33 -8.77
CA ASN A 716 -2.31 19.00 -7.96
C ASN A 716 -2.60 18.21 -6.67
N TYR A 717 -1.57 18.07 -5.82
CA TYR A 717 -1.67 17.48 -4.49
C TYR A 717 -1.58 18.57 -3.43
N LYS A 718 -2.40 18.44 -2.38
CA LYS A 718 -2.47 19.44 -1.30
C LYS A 718 -1.11 19.64 -0.60
N CYS A 719 -0.24 18.62 -0.62
CA CYS A 719 1.11 18.70 -0.06
C CYS A 719 2.00 19.72 -0.76
N PHE A 720 1.63 20.16 -1.96
CA PHE A 720 2.33 21.16 -2.74
C PHE A 720 1.61 22.51 -2.80
N ASP A 721 0.57 22.75 -1.99
CA ASP A 721 -0.14 24.04 -1.95
C ASP A 721 0.73 25.19 -1.43
N ASN A 722 1.76 24.88 -0.63
CA ASN A 722 2.74 25.86 -0.15
C ASN A 722 3.80 26.15 -1.22
N ASN A 723 4.57 27.23 -1.04
CA ASN A 723 5.67 27.57 -1.95
C ASN A 723 6.63 26.37 -2.14
N HIS A 724 6.73 25.88 -3.38
CA HIS A 724 7.49 24.69 -3.74
C HIS A 724 8.98 24.76 -3.35
N ALA A 725 9.61 25.93 -3.49
CA ALA A 725 11.02 26.13 -3.11
C ALA A 725 11.20 26.00 -1.60
N ASN A 726 10.25 26.51 -0.81
CA ASN A 726 10.26 26.33 0.64
C ASN A 726 10.07 24.86 1.03
N ILE A 727 9.15 24.14 0.39
CA ILE A 727 8.93 22.70 0.66
C ILE A 727 10.23 21.92 0.45
N MET A 728 10.89 22.12 -0.70
CA MET A 728 12.15 21.43 -1.02
C MET A 728 13.29 21.81 -0.10
N ARG A 729 13.44 23.11 0.18
CA ARG A 729 14.45 23.61 1.12
C ARG A 729 14.23 23.03 2.52
N ASP A 730 13.00 23.07 3.02
CA ASP A 730 12.67 22.60 4.36
C ASP A 730 12.83 21.07 4.45
N LEU A 731 12.47 20.32 3.40
CA LEU A 731 12.73 18.88 3.31
C LEU A 731 14.22 18.57 3.35
N ARG A 732 15.01 19.25 2.53
CA ARG A 732 16.47 19.09 2.48
C ARG A 732 17.14 19.45 3.81
N ASN A 733 16.71 20.54 4.44
CA ASN A 733 17.27 21.01 5.70
C ASN A 733 17.03 20.02 6.85
N ARG A 734 15.96 19.22 6.79
CA ARG A 734 15.69 18.15 7.76
C ARG A 734 16.66 16.97 7.65
N PHE A 735 17.55 16.91 6.66
CA PHE A 735 18.65 15.93 6.64
C PHE A 735 19.94 16.46 7.27
N TYR A 736 20.01 17.76 7.59
CA TYR A 736 21.22 18.44 8.08
C TYR A 736 22.47 18.14 7.24
N PRO A 737 22.42 18.36 5.91
CA PRO A 737 23.49 17.99 4.99
C PRO A 737 24.82 18.66 5.30
N ASN A 738 24.78 19.91 5.80
CA ASN A 738 25.96 20.76 5.95
C ASN A 738 26.54 20.73 7.38
N LEU A 739 25.99 19.93 8.29
CA LEU A 739 26.55 19.79 9.64
C LEU A 739 27.77 18.87 9.65
N SER A 740 28.67 19.05 10.63
CA SER A 740 29.68 18.04 10.96
C SER A 740 29.01 16.79 11.55
N ASP A 741 29.69 15.65 11.53
CA ASP A 741 29.14 14.41 12.12
C ASP A 741 28.90 14.55 13.63
N ASP A 742 29.75 15.30 14.34
CA ASP A 742 29.60 15.59 15.77
C ASP A 742 28.37 16.45 16.07
N ASP A 743 28.16 17.51 15.29
CA ASP A 743 27.02 18.41 15.48
C ASP A 743 25.72 17.76 15.02
N PHE A 744 25.79 16.91 13.99
CA PHE A 744 24.68 16.05 13.59
C PHE A 744 24.32 15.07 14.71
N ALA A 745 25.29 14.41 15.35
CA ALA A 745 25.04 13.51 16.48
C ALA A 745 24.40 14.22 17.68
N LYS A 746 24.79 15.46 17.98
CA LYS A 746 24.12 16.30 18.99
C LYS A 746 22.67 16.62 18.58
N THR A 747 22.46 16.96 17.31
CA THR A 747 21.14 17.29 16.76
C THR A 747 20.20 16.09 16.78
N ALA A 748 20.66 14.91 16.37
CA ALA A 748 19.88 13.67 16.40
C ALA A 748 19.48 13.29 17.83
N ARG A 749 20.39 13.41 18.81
CA ARG A 749 20.07 13.18 20.22
C ARG A 749 19.02 14.17 20.75
N LYS A 750 19.22 15.45 20.47
CA LYS A 750 18.27 16.50 20.86
C LYS A 750 16.88 16.25 20.27
N LEU A 751 16.80 15.75 19.04
CA LEU A 751 15.53 15.44 18.39
C LEU A 751 14.72 14.37 19.13
N VAL A 752 15.40 13.35 19.66
CA VAL A 752 14.80 12.32 20.51
C VAL A 752 14.33 12.94 21.83
N ASP A 753 15.18 13.73 22.48
CA ASP A 753 14.87 14.37 23.76
C ASP A 753 13.68 15.35 23.65
N ASP A 754 13.62 16.13 22.57
CA ASP A 754 12.53 17.08 22.29
C ASP A 754 11.20 16.36 21.96
N SER A 755 11.25 15.12 21.47
CA SER A 755 10.05 14.33 21.13
C SER A 755 9.49 13.56 22.33
N MET A 756 10.34 13.24 23.31
CA MET A 756 9.98 12.47 24.48
C MET A 756 8.94 13.21 25.34
N ASP A 757 7.82 12.52 25.59
CA ASP A 757 6.69 13.01 26.40
C ASP A 757 6.17 14.41 25.98
N ASN A 758 6.30 14.74 24.69
CA ASN A 758 6.02 16.09 24.20
C ASN A 758 4.55 16.49 24.42
N TRP A 759 4.35 17.68 24.98
CA TRP A 759 3.02 18.18 25.33
C TRP A 759 2.08 18.36 24.13
N PHE A 760 2.61 18.64 22.93
CA PHE A 760 1.80 18.81 21.72
C PHE A 760 1.12 17.49 21.35
N THR A 761 1.83 16.37 21.45
CA THR A 761 1.31 15.02 21.22
C THR A 761 0.12 14.73 22.13
N LYS A 762 0.25 15.01 23.43
CA LYS A 762 -0.83 14.80 24.41
C LYS A 762 -2.06 15.64 24.11
N LYS A 763 -1.88 16.92 23.75
CA LYS A 763 -3.00 17.80 23.39
C LYS A 763 -3.67 17.37 22.08
N TYR A 764 -2.91 16.86 21.12
CA TYR A 764 -3.48 16.36 19.88
C TYR A 764 -4.35 15.11 20.13
N ASP A 765 -3.88 14.16 20.93
CA ASP A 765 -4.70 13.01 21.34
C ASP A 765 -5.96 13.45 22.11
N GLN A 766 -5.86 14.45 22.99
CA GLN A 766 -7.04 15.03 23.67
C GLN A 766 -8.03 15.68 22.68
N TYR A 767 -7.52 16.41 21.68
CA TYR A 767 -8.36 16.99 20.63
C TYR A 767 -9.09 15.89 19.84
N GLN A 768 -8.39 14.82 19.49
CA GLN A 768 -8.95 13.67 18.78
C GLN A 768 -9.95 12.89 19.63
N TYR A 769 -9.72 12.80 20.94
CA TYR A 769 -10.71 12.26 21.88
C TYR A 769 -11.99 13.09 21.90
N LEU A 770 -11.87 14.42 22.02
CA LEU A 770 -13.02 15.32 22.10
C LEU A 770 -13.82 15.39 20.79
N THR A 771 -13.15 15.30 19.65
CA THR A 771 -13.78 15.46 18.32
C THR A 771 -14.24 14.14 17.71
N ASN A 772 -13.43 13.09 17.85
CA ASN A 772 -13.61 11.81 17.15
C ASN A 772 -13.77 10.62 18.11
N GLY A 773 -13.62 10.80 19.42
CA GLY A 773 -13.71 9.74 20.41
C GLY A 773 -12.53 8.78 20.39
N ILE A 774 -11.36 9.22 19.93
CA ILE A 774 -10.10 8.43 19.84
C ILE A 774 -9.30 8.59 21.15
N LEU A 775 -9.02 7.49 21.87
CA LEU A 775 -8.40 7.45 23.21
C LEU A 775 -6.87 7.55 23.23
#